data_AF-A0A4W4F0B9-F1
#
_entry.id   AF-A0A4W4F0B9-F1
#
_cell.length_a   1.000
_cell.length_b   1.000
_cell.length_c   1.000
_cell.angle_alpha   90.00
_cell.angle_beta   90.00
_cell.angle_gamma   90.00
#
_symmetry.space_group_name_H-M   'P 1'
#
loop_
_entity.id
_entity.type
_entity.pdbx_description
1 polymer ?
#
loop_
_entity_poly.entity_id
_entity_poly.type
_entity_poly.pdbx_seq_one_letter_code
_entity_poly.pdbx_strand_id
1 'polypeptide(L)'
;SSAAMGWLLAKIFISLYLIIFVVAVFEDQVGKFDWRQQFVGEVRFALFDINSQASKKLLVATEKNIFASLNSRTGDLFWRHVDKTGPEGHIDMLLLYGQDALVVVGNGRILRSWETTIGGLNWETVLDTGSFQSAAFIGVQDQVKYVAVLKKSTISLHYISNGHQKWVENLPESDTVQYQIVYSGGSGQVLLLGVVPNSHIVMVEYKIEDGEIMKQKSVAAPWLTSLQSSCVVVGSGVLLCVDPMTQSMYTLLLQSEEQPKMSQILLQTLGLEVASGFQPVLISTQPHPTRPPLPEFFLQLGPDHHILLQFKDGLISPLRDFNPLMSTFSPLVSSGHICNNWREDGSSMSIACSINLYTADTGRRLLDTTIIYYMDPNGGRPTRLYVHAFLKKDDSVGYRVLVQNEDLVLSFLQQPGRVVWTREEALADVVTMEMVDLPLTGTQAELEGEFGKKADGLLAMVLKRLSSQLIVLQAWLGHLWKLFYDARKPRSQVKNDVTIETLSRDEFNLQKMMVMVTASGKLFGIDSKSGTILWKQYLENVKPNSVFKLMVQRTTAHFPHPPQCTLLIKDKDTGLGSLNVFNPIFGKKSHISVPALPRPVLQSLLLPLMDQDYAKVLLLVDDQYKVTAFPSTKNVLQQLQETASSIFFYLVDSSQGRLSGFHLRKDLSTELIWEVVIPTEMQKIVGVKGKRANEHVHSQGRVMGDRSVLYKYLNPNLLAVVTESTDSHQERSFVGIFLIDGVTGRIVHEAVQRKARGPVHFVHSENWVVYVYWNTKSRRNEFSVLELFEGMELYNSTVFSSLDRPHPPQVLQQSYIFPSPISTLEATLTEKGITSRHLLVGLPSGAILSLPKMFLDPRRPEVASEQSREENLIPYSPEIPIRTEWFINYNQTVSRVKGIYTAPSGLESTCLVVAYGLDIYQTRVYPSKQFDVLKDDYDYVLISSVLLGLFFATMISKRLAEVKLLNRAWR
;
A
#
# COMPACT_ATOMS: atom_id res chain seq x y z
N SER A 1 27.99 53.10 -39.09
CA SER A 1 27.45 52.65 -37.79
C SER A 1 26.35 51.60 -37.92
N SER A 2 25.53 51.55 -39.00
CA SER A 2 24.43 50.57 -39.13
C SER A 2 24.89 49.12 -39.39
N ALA A 3 25.97 48.89 -40.13
CA ALA A 3 26.46 47.54 -40.44
C ALA A 3 27.05 46.81 -39.20
N ALA A 4 27.68 47.54 -38.29
CA ALA A 4 28.21 46.99 -37.04
C ALA A 4 27.09 46.60 -36.06
N MET A 5 25.98 47.37 -36.04
CA MET A 5 24.79 47.06 -35.24
C MET A 5 24.10 45.78 -35.73
N GLY A 6 24.00 45.59 -37.06
CA GLY A 6 23.42 44.37 -37.65
C GLY A 6 24.23 43.11 -37.34
N TRP A 7 25.56 43.20 -37.37
CA TRP A 7 26.44 42.09 -36.99
C TRP A 7 26.40 41.75 -35.49
N LEU A 8 26.24 42.77 -34.64
CA LEU A 8 26.09 42.57 -33.19
C LEU A 8 24.74 41.90 -32.87
N LEU A 9 23.65 42.36 -33.51
CA LEU A 9 22.31 41.77 -33.36
C LEU A 9 22.27 40.33 -33.86
N ALA A 10 22.92 40.01 -34.99
CA ALA A 10 23.01 38.64 -35.49
C ALA A 10 23.81 37.72 -34.54
N LYS A 11 24.92 38.20 -33.97
CA LYS A 11 25.69 37.45 -32.96
C LYS A 11 24.91 37.25 -31.66
N ILE A 12 24.13 38.24 -31.21
CA ILE A 12 23.26 38.13 -30.04
C ILE A 12 22.14 37.12 -30.32
N PHE A 13 21.53 37.15 -31.50
CA PHE A 13 20.48 36.19 -31.89
C PHE A 13 21.01 34.75 -32.00
N ILE A 14 22.20 34.58 -32.59
CA ILE A 14 22.87 33.26 -32.70
C ILE A 14 23.33 32.77 -31.31
N SER A 15 23.81 33.66 -30.45
CA SER A 15 24.18 33.33 -29.07
C SER A 15 22.96 32.97 -28.21
N LEU A 16 21.84 33.68 -28.35
CA LEU A 16 20.57 33.34 -27.68
C LEU A 16 19.99 32.02 -28.21
N TYR A 17 20.15 31.74 -29.51
CA TYR A 17 19.72 30.48 -30.12
C TYR A 17 20.59 29.29 -29.65
N LEU A 18 21.89 29.50 -29.45
CA LEU A 18 22.81 28.47 -28.92
C LEU A 18 22.63 28.21 -27.41
N ILE A 19 22.14 29.18 -26.64
CA ILE A 19 21.81 29.00 -25.21
C ILE A 19 20.60 28.07 -25.03
N ILE A 20 19.76 27.89 -26.04
CA ILE A 20 18.60 26.98 -25.99
C ILE A 20 19.01 25.49 -26.09
N PHE A 21 20.24 25.17 -26.49
CA PHE A 21 20.68 23.79 -26.74
C PHE A 21 21.51 23.14 -25.61
N VAL A 22 21.54 23.72 -24.41
CA VAL A 22 22.16 23.06 -23.25
C VAL A 22 21.08 22.71 -22.24
N VAL A 23 20.33 21.64 -22.54
CA VAL A 23 19.53 20.90 -21.55
C VAL A 23 20.05 19.47 -21.54
N ALA A 24 20.71 19.12 -20.44
CA ALA A 24 21.07 17.76 -20.12
C ALA A 24 19.86 17.07 -19.46
N VAL A 25 19.51 15.89 -19.97
CA VAL A 25 18.36 15.04 -19.58
C VAL A 25 16.99 15.63 -19.97
N PHE A 26 16.09 14.81 -20.53
CA PHE A 26 14.76 15.22 -21.00
C PHE A 26 13.85 15.64 -19.82
N GLU A 27 13.99 16.88 -19.35
CA GLU A 27 13.16 17.55 -18.33
C GLU A 27 11.66 17.56 -18.70
N ASP A 28 11.34 17.41 -19.98
CA ASP A 28 9.97 17.48 -20.47
C ASP A 28 9.13 16.22 -20.15
N GLN A 29 9.73 15.10 -19.73
CA GLN A 29 8.99 13.84 -19.51
C GLN A 29 8.52 13.62 -18.05
N VAL A 30 9.14 14.29 -17.08
CA VAL A 30 8.83 14.14 -15.65
C VAL A 30 7.38 14.61 -15.37
N GLY A 31 6.59 13.76 -14.71
CA GLY A 31 5.21 14.05 -14.35
C GLY A 31 4.19 13.89 -15.50
N LYS A 32 4.63 13.50 -16.71
CA LYS A 32 3.70 13.19 -17.82
C LYS A 32 3.06 11.80 -17.69
N PHE A 33 3.83 10.81 -17.24
CA PHE A 33 3.41 9.40 -17.20
C PHE A 33 3.70 8.70 -15.87
N ASP A 34 4.29 9.42 -14.92
CA ASP A 34 4.63 8.90 -13.62
C ASP A 34 4.03 9.77 -12.52
N TRP A 35 3.67 9.13 -11.42
CA TRP A 35 3.09 9.78 -10.25
C TRP A 35 3.37 8.98 -8.99
N ARG A 36 3.34 9.66 -7.85
CA ARG A 36 3.54 9.08 -6.53
C ARG A 36 2.42 9.49 -5.59
N GLN A 37 1.89 8.54 -4.84
CA GLN A 37 0.98 8.79 -3.73
C GLN A 37 1.60 8.31 -2.42
N GLN A 38 1.55 9.17 -1.40
CA GLN A 38 2.18 8.94 -0.10
C GLN A 38 1.12 8.76 0.99
N PHE A 39 1.30 7.72 1.81
CA PHE A 39 0.36 7.31 2.85
C PHE A 39 1.02 7.16 4.22
N VAL A 40 0.25 7.23 5.29
CA VAL A 40 0.71 7.08 6.69
C VAL A 40 0.12 5.84 7.35
N GLY A 41 -0.99 5.29 6.83
CA GLY A 41 -1.68 4.12 7.40
C GLY A 41 -2.61 4.47 8.57
N GLU A 42 -3.00 3.45 9.34
CA GLU A 42 -3.98 3.58 10.42
C GLU A 42 -3.51 4.51 11.55
N VAL A 43 -4.26 5.58 11.81
CA VAL A 43 -3.89 6.59 12.81
C VAL A 43 -4.20 6.07 14.22
N ARG A 44 -3.18 6.07 15.08
CA ARG A 44 -3.32 5.70 16.49
C ARG A 44 -3.52 6.92 17.38
N PHE A 45 -2.73 7.97 17.15
CA PHE A 45 -2.80 9.23 17.88
C PHE A 45 -2.87 10.37 16.86
N ALA A 46 -3.75 11.33 17.10
CA ALA A 46 -3.83 12.56 16.33
C ALA A 46 -3.93 13.76 17.26
N LEU A 47 -3.04 14.74 17.08
CA LEU A 47 -2.99 15.97 17.86
C LEU A 47 -2.97 17.17 16.93
N PHE A 48 -3.83 18.14 17.21
CA PHE A 48 -3.85 19.42 16.50
C PHE A 48 -2.83 20.38 17.12
N ASP A 49 -2.14 21.16 16.29
CA ASP A 49 -1.28 22.23 16.77
C ASP A 49 -2.14 23.44 17.21
N ILE A 50 -2.20 23.68 18.51
CA ILE A 50 -3.07 24.70 19.14
C ILE A 50 -2.33 26.04 19.37
N ASN A 51 -1.00 26.09 19.18
CA ASN A 51 -0.20 27.27 19.55
C ASN A 51 -0.57 28.54 18.78
N SER A 52 -1.08 28.38 17.57
CA SER A 52 -1.60 29.47 16.76
C SER A 52 -2.94 29.06 16.19
N GLN A 53 -3.96 29.92 16.35
CA GLN A 53 -5.25 29.73 15.67
C GLN A 53 -5.13 29.66 14.14
N ALA A 54 -4.00 30.12 13.58
CA ALA A 54 -3.68 30.03 12.16
C ALA A 54 -2.89 28.76 11.78
N SER A 55 -2.47 27.94 12.74
CA SER A 55 -1.74 26.71 12.44
C SER A 55 -2.61 25.77 11.62
N LYS A 56 -2.00 25.18 10.60
CA LYS A 56 -2.65 24.28 9.65
C LYS A 56 -2.12 22.85 9.81
N LYS A 57 -1.55 22.53 10.97
CA LYS A 57 -0.83 21.28 11.20
C LYS A 57 -1.65 20.32 12.03
N LEU A 58 -1.71 19.09 11.55
CA LEU A 58 -2.27 17.95 12.23
C LEU A 58 -1.17 16.91 12.38
N LEU A 59 -0.72 16.66 13.60
CA LEU A 59 0.28 15.65 13.89
C LEU A 59 -0.40 14.30 14.04
N VAL A 60 0.11 13.29 13.36
CA VAL A 60 -0.41 11.93 13.40
C VAL A 60 0.71 10.94 13.69
N ALA A 61 0.43 9.98 14.57
CA ALA A 61 1.23 8.80 14.79
C ALA A 61 0.40 7.57 14.44
N THR A 62 0.96 6.66 13.64
CA THR A 62 0.21 5.55 13.04
C THR A 62 0.71 4.19 13.50
N GLU A 63 -0.13 3.16 13.35
CA GLU A 63 0.24 1.76 13.66
C GLU A 63 1.37 1.21 12.80
N LYS A 64 1.62 1.84 11.64
CA LYS A 64 2.74 1.51 10.76
C LYS A 64 4.06 2.11 11.24
N ASN A 65 4.17 2.60 12.47
CA ASN A 65 5.38 3.21 13.04
C ASN A 65 5.82 4.46 12.27
N ILE A 66 4.86 5.35 12.00
CA ILE A 66 5.07 6.58 11.24
C ILE A 66 4.61 7.75 12.09
N PHE A 67 5.45 8.78 12.14
CA PHE A 67 5.11 10.07 12.73
C PHE A 67 5.13 11.13 11.63
N ALA A 68 4.01 11.84 11.45
CA ALA A 68 3.85 12.76 10.33
C ALA A 68 3.09 14.04 10.72
N SER A 69 3.27 15.08 9.92
CA SER A 69 2.45 16.29 9.96
C SER A 69 1.66 16.45 8.67
N LEU A 70 0.34 16.48 8.80
CA LEU A 70 -0.61 16.70 7.72
C LEU A 70 -1.06 18.16 7.69
N ASN A 71 -1.30 18.66 6.49
CA ASN A 71 -1.93 19.96 6.28
C ASN A 71 -3.44 19.85 6.49
N SER A 72 -3.97 20.52 7.49
CA SER A 72 -5.39 20.49 7.83
C SER A 72 -6.29 21.03 6.70
N ARG A 73 -5.77 21.79 5.73
CA ARG A 73 -6.56 22.34 4.62
C ARG A 73 -6.62 21.45 3.39
N THR A 74 -5.54 20.72 3.08
CA THR A 74 -5.44 19.92 1.85
C THR A 74 -5.32 18.43 2.11
N GLY A 75 -4.89 18.03 3.31
CA GLY A 75 -4.54 16.67 3.65
C GLY A 75 -3.13 16.28 3.20
N ASP A 76 -2.35 17.17 2.58
CA ASP A 76 -1.00 16.86 2.12
C ASP A 76 -0.01 16.70 3.28
N LEU A 77 1.07 15.96 3.07
CA LEU A 77 2.15 15.82 4.04
C LEU A 77 3.06 17.04 3.99
N PHE A 78 3.31 17.67 5.15
CA PHE A 78 4.43 18.61 5.30
C PHE A 78 5.74 17.85 5.44
N TRP A 79 5.75 16.85 6.32
CA TRP A 79 6.88 15.96 6.57
C TRP A 79 6.37 14.65 7.16
N ARG A 80 7.18 13.60 7.02
CA ARG A 80 6.90 12.26 7.52
C ARG A 80 8.19 11.55 7.90
N HIS A 81 8.19 10.94 9.07
CA HIS A 81 9.25 10.08 9.57
C HIS A 81 8.76 8.64 9.64
N VAL A 82 9.45 7.75 8.94
CA VAL A 82 9.10 6.32 8.86
C VAL A 82 10.15 5.54 9.64
N ASP A 83 9.78 4.99 10.79
CA ASP A 83 10.72 4.22 11.63
C ASP A 83 10.83 2.76 11.15
N LYS A 84 11.51 1.88 11.88
CA LYS A 84 11.57 0.46 11.60
C LYS A 84 10.20 -0.21 11.73
N THR A 85 9.96 -1.22 10.90
CA THR A 85 8.80 -2.12 11.05
C THR A 85 8.97 -3.04 12.26
N GLY A 86 7.89 -3.31 12.99
CA GLY A 86 7.89 -4.24 14.13
C GLY A 86 7.82 -3.53 15.49
N PRO A 87 8.03 -4.26 16.60
CA PRO A 87 7.85 -3.74 17.95
C PRO A 87 8.90 -2.68 18.32
N GLU A 88 10.10 -2.73 17.73
CA GLU A 88 11.17 -1.75 18.01
C GLU A 88 10.80 -0.32 17.62
N GLY A 89 10.06 -0.15 16.53
CA GLY A 89 9.62 1.17 16.05
C GLY A 89 8.21 1.54 16.51
N HIS A 90 7.57 0.73 17.35
CA HIS A 90 6.19 0.94 17.76
C HIS A 90 6.05 2.22 18.57
N ILE A 91 5.13 3.10 18.17
CA ILE A 91 4.87 4.37 18.87
C ILE A 91 3.89 4.09 20.00
N ASP A 92 4.38 4.15 21.25
CA ASP A 92 3.61 3.84 22.45
C ASP A 92 2.76 5.04 22.92
N MET A 93 3.30 6.26 22.79
CA MET A 93 2.65 7.50 23.24
C MET A 93 3.10 8.70 22.41
N LEU A 94 2.16 9.61 22.16
CA LEU A 94 2.41 10.91 21.53
C LEU A 94 1.92 12.03 22.47
N LEU A 95 2.81 12.96 22.80
CA LEU A 95 2.54 14.11 23.65
C LEU A 95 2.91 15.39 22.89
N LEU A 96 2.12 16.46 23.03
CA LEU A 96 2.37 17.76 22.39
C LEU A 96 2.37 18.87 23.44
N TYR A 97 3.45 19.66 23.49
CA TYR A 97 3.49 20.88 24.28
C TYR A 97 4.25 21.96 23.51
N GLY A 98 3.62 23.13 23.33
CA GLY A 98 4.23 24.15 22.51
C GLY A 98 4.54 23.60 21.11
N GLN A 99 5.70 23.94 20.57
CA GLN A 99 6.16 23.49 19.25
C GLN A 99 6.85 22.12 19.27
N ASP A 100 6.95 21.48 20.44
CA ASP A 100 7.67 20.23 20.63
C ASP A 100 6.69 19.05 20.74
N ALA A 101 6.89 18.05 19.88
CA ALA A 101 6.17 16.79 19.92
C ALA A 101 7.08 15.69 20.50
N LEU A 102 6.67 15.15 21.64
CA LEU A 102 7.36 14.06 22.31
C LEU A 102 6.75 12.71 21.92
N VAL A 103 7.60 11.80 21.49
CA VAL A 103 7.22 10.46 21.03
C VAL A 103 7.99 9.42 21.82
N VAL A 104 7.26 8.49 22.42
CA VAL A 104 7.83 7.31 23.09
C VAL A 104 7.74 6.12 22.14
N VAL A 105 8.88 5.45 21.90
CA VAL A 105 9.02 4.41 20.89
C VAL A 105 9.65 3.14 21.47
N GLY A 106 9.20 1.99 20.98
CA GLY A 106 9.85 0.69 21.18
C GLY A 106 9.61 0.10 22.56
N ASN A 107 8.36 0.13 23.04
CA ASN A 107 7.98 -0.23 24.41
C ASN A 107 8.72 0.63 25.46
N GLY A 108 8.83 1.93 25.21
CA GLY A 108 9.51 2.89 26.08
C GLY A 108 11.03 2.80 26.08
N ARG A 109 11.66 2.22 25.06
CA ARG A 109 13.12 2.17 24.94
C ARG A 109 13.71 3.49 24.48
N ILE A 110 12.98 4.25 23.65
CA ILE A 110 13.48 5.49 23.06
C ILE A 110 12.47 6.62 23.34
N LEU A 111 12.99 7.78 23.74
CA LEU A 111 12.24 9.03 23.88
C LEU A 111 12.79 10.06 22.88
N ARG A 112 11.94 10.59 22.02
CA ARG A 112 12.31 11.60 21.01
C ARG A 112 11.49 12.87 21.17
N SER A 113 12.13 14.01 21.00
CA SER A 113 11.46 15.30 20.83
C SER A 113 11.65 15.81 19.40
N TRP A 114 10.55 16.18 18.77
CA TRP A 114 10.50 16.66 17.39
C TRP A 114 10.00 18.09 17.33
N GLU A 115 10.64 18.88 16.49
CA GLU A 115 10.16 20.21 16.14
C GLU A 115 9.01 20.09 15.12
N THR A 116 7.84 20.59 15.48
CA THR A 116 6.62 20.42 14.68
C THR A 116 6.58 21.25 13.39
N THR A 117 7.42 22.27 13.25
CA THR A 117 7.51 23.19 12.10
C THR A 117 8.22 22.54 10.91
N ILE A 118 9.47 22.13 11.12
CA ILE A 118 10.36 21.59 10.10
C ILE A 118 10.25 20.06 10.06
N GLY A 119 9.85 19.43 11.17
CA GLY A 119 9.99 18.00 11.37
C GLY A 119 11.42 17.61 11.72
N GLY A 120 12.22 18.53 12.25
CA GLY A 120 13.56 18.23 12.74
C GLY A 120 13.50 17.44 14.06
N LEU A 121 14.50 16.59 14.30
CA LEU A 121 14.69 15.98 15.61
C LEU A 121 15.43 16.97 16.51
N ASN A 122 14.83 17.36 17.64
CA ASN A 122 15.49 18.21 18.64
C ASN A 122 16.53 17.40 19.41
N TRP A 123 16.10 16.25 19.94
CA TRP A 123 16.95 15.33 20.69
C TRP A 123 16.32 13.94 20.77
N GLU A 124 17.16 12.93 21.02
CA GLU A 124 16.78 11.55 21.26
C GLU A 124 17.52 11.02 22.49
N THR A 125 16.82 10.29 23.35
CA THR A 125 17.40 9.67 24.55
C THR A 125 16.96 8.22 24.64
N VAL A 126 17.93 7.35 24.90
CA VAL A 126 17.68 5.92 25.16
C VAL A 126 17.35 5.76 26.65
N LEU A 127 16.17 5.24 26.93
CA LEU A 127 15.70 4.95 28.27
C LEU A 127 16.04 3.52 28.67
N ASP A 128 16.05 3.20 29.97
CA ASP A 128 16.40 1.86 30.47
C ASP A 128 15.52 0.72 29.94
N THR A 129 15.95 -0.53 30.10
CA THR A 129 15.12 -1.68 29.69
C THR A 129 13.94 -1.84 30.63
N GLY A 130 12.74 -2.03 30.09
CA GLY A 130 11.54 -2.29 30.89
C GLY A 130 10.28 -2.05 30.07
N SER A 131 9.16 -2.64 30.47
CA SER A 131 7.88 -2.43 29.79
C SER A 131 7.35 -1.02 30.09
N PHE A 132 7.02 -0.27 29.05
CA PHE A 132 6.34 1.01 29.15
C PHE A 132 4.95 0.85 29.76
N GLN A 133 4.53 1.82 30.57
CA GLN A 133 3.19 1.87 31.17
C GLN A 133 2.49 3.18 30.83
N SER A 134 3.14 4.31 31.08
CA SER A 134 2.56 5.64 30.85
C SER A 134 3.63 6.72 30.74
N ALA A 135 3.31 7.84 30.11
CA ALA A 135 4.13 9.05 30.14
C ALA A 135 3.22 10.27 30.29
N ALA A 136 3.67 11.25 31.08
CA ALA A 136 2.93 12.48 31.33
C ALA A 136 3.87 13.68 31.41
N PHE A 137 3.36 14.83 30.98
CA PHE A 137 4.00 16.12 31.20
C PHE A 137 3.89 16.53 32.66
N ILE A 138 4.99 17.02 33.22
CA ILE A 138 5.05 17.51 34.60
C ILE A 138 5.29 19.02 34.59
N GLY A 139 4.34 19.73 35.18
CA GLY A 139 4.34 21.18 35.32
C GLY A 139 4.88 21.64 36.68
N VAL A 140 5.70 22.70 36.68
CA VAL A 140 6.19 23.39 37.88
C VAL A 140 6.02 24.89 37.67
N GLN A 141 5.35 25.57 38.61
CA GLN A 141 5.13 27.04 38.54
C GLN A 141 4.50 27.49 37.21
N ASP A 142 3.44 26.79 36.79
CA ASP A 142 2.70 27.02 35.54
C ASP A 142 3.51 26.88 34.23
N GLN A 143 4.72 26.30 34.30
CA GLN A 143 5.52 25.92 33.14
C GLN A 143 5.74 24.42 33.08
N VAL A 144 5.62 23.84 31.89
CA VAL A 144 5.95 22.43 31.67
C VAL A 144 7.44 22.33 31.40
N LYS A 145 8.19 21.73 32.34
CA LYS A 145 9.66 21.63 32.27
C LYS A 145 10.13 20.20 32.09
N TYR A 146 9.34 19.23 32.55
CA TYR A 146 9.76 17.84 32.62
C TYR A 146 8.73 16.90 32.00
N VAL A 147 9.20 15.73 31.58
CA VAL A 147 8.38 14.59 31.19
C VAL A 147 8.72 13.42 32.10
N ALA A 148 7.70 12.83 32.71
CA ALA A 148 7.81 11.62 33.50
C ALA A 148 7.48 10.42 32.62
N VAL A 149 8.35 9.42 32.64
CA VAL A 149 8.14 8.15 31.94
C VAL A 149 8.07 7.03 32.98
N LEU A 150 6.94 6.34 33.00
CA LEU A 150 6.67 5.22 33.89
C LEU A 150 6.88 3.91 33.15
N LYS A 151 7.72 3.06 33.75
CA LYS A 151 7.91 1.67 33.37
C LYS A 151 7.46 0.77 34.50
N LYS A 152 7.40 -0.53 34.22
CA LYS A 152 6.97 -1.54 35.22
C LYS A 152 7.75 -1.48 36.54
N SER A 153 9.06 -1.24 36.49
CA SER A 153 9.94 -1.27 37.68
C SER A 153 10.53 0.08 38.08
N THR A 154 10.48 1.09 37.21
CA THR A 154 11.17 2.37 37.42
C THR A 154 10.32 3.53 36.94
N ILE A 155 10.44 4.67 37.61
CA ILE A 155 10.02 5.98 37.08
C ILE A 155 11.26 6.80 36.72
N SER A 156 11.21 7.47 35.58
CA SER A 156 12.26 8.41 35.15
C SER A 156 11.68 9.79 34.89
N LEU A 157 12.43 10.84 35.25
CA LEU A 157 12.07 12.22 34.97
C LEU A 157 13.13 12.87 34.07
N HIS A 158 12.70 13.42 32.94
CA HIS A 158 13.57 14.01 31.92
C HIS A 158 13.22 15.47 31.64
N TYR A 159 14.23 16.27 31.30
CA TYR A 159 14.03 17.64 30.83
C TYR A 159 13.47 17.65 29.40
N ILE A 160 12.45 18.48 29.14
CA ILE A 160 11.84 18.58 27.79
C ILE A 160 12.78 19.27 26.79
N SER A 161 13.64 20.18 27.24
CA SER A 161 14.50 20.97 26.36
C SER A 161 15.65 20.17 25.74
N ASN A 162 16.19 19.17 26.44
CA ASN A 162 17.39 18.44 26.00
C ASN A 162 17.29 16.91 26.18
N GLY A 163 16.23 16.39 26.80
CA GLY A 163 16.04 14.96 27.03
C GLY A 163 16.88 14.37 28.16
N HIS A 164 17.80 15.14 28.76
CA HIS A 164 18.65 14.64 29.83
C HIS A 164 17.80 14.17 31.00
N GLN A 165 18.19 13.02 31.54
CA GLN A 165 17.61 12.47 32.75
C GLN A 165 17.96 13.36 33.94
N LYS A 166 16.94 13.78 34.68
CA LYS A 166 17.13 14.48 35.95
C LYS A 166 17.38 13.47 37.07
N TRP A 167 16.50 12.49 37.20
CA TRP A 167 16.61 11.37 38.14
C TRP A 167 15.83 10.17 37.62
N VAL A 168 16.17 8.99 38.15
CA VAL A 168 15.48 7.71 37.95
C VAL A 168 15.39 7.04 39.29
N GLU A 169 14.20 6.56 39.63
CA GLU A 169 13.95 5.86 40.89
C GLU A 169 13.28 4.52 40.64
N ASN A 170 13.66 3.54 41.46
CA ASN A 170 13.03 2.22 41.47
C ASN A 170 11.69 2.30 42.20
N LEU A 171 10.67 1.64 41.65
CA LEU A 171 9.34 1.65 42.23
C LEU A 171 9.28 0.71 43.43
N PRO A 172 8.64 1.11 44.55
CA PRO A 172 8.51 0.25 45.71
C PRO A 172 7.58 -0.93 45.39
N GLU A 173 7.98 -2.12 45.80
CA GLU A 173 7.21 -3.37 45.61
C GLU A 173 6.83 -3.65 44.13
N SER A 174 7.72 -3.33 43.18
CA SER A 174 7.47 -3.46 41.73
C SER A 174 7.12 -4.87 41.24
N ASP A 175 7.44 -5.90 42.03
CA ASP A 175 7.13 -7.29 41.68
C ASP A 175 5.65 -7.63 41.91
N THR A 176 5.01 -6.99 42.89
CA THR A 176 3.61 -7.21 43.28
C THR A 176 2.69 -6.09 42.79
N VAL A 177 3.14 -4.83 42.88
CA VAL A 177 2.37 -3.64 42.53
C VAL A 177 2.55 -3.31 41.05
N GLN A 178 1.43 -3.25 40.32
CA GLN A 178 1.42 -2.82 38.92
C GLN A 178 1.16 -1.31 38.85
N TYR A 179 2.22 -0.52 38.69
CA TYR A 179 2.11 0.94 38.48
C TYR A 179 1.67 1.24 37.04
N GLN A 180 0.61 2.04 36.89
CA GLN A 180 -0.05 2.23 35.59
C GLN A 180 -0.32 3.69 35.22
N ILE A 181 -0.51 4.59 36.20
CA ILE A 181 -0.89 5.99 35.94
C ILE A 181 0.13 6.94 36.57
N VAL A 182 0.55 7.95 35.79
CA VAL A 182 1.32 9.10 36.25
C VAL A 182 0.42 10.34 36.23
N TYR A 183 0.36 11.05 37.35
CA TYR A 183 -0.43 12.26 37.48
C TYR A 183 0.39 13.41 38.09
N SER A 184 0.16 14.62 37.59
CA SER A 184 0.67 15.86 38.17
C SER A 184 -0.43 16.92 38.12
N GLY A 185 -0.75 17.50 39.27
CA GLY A 185 -1.70 18.61 39.41
C GLY A 185 -1.05 20.00 39.37
N GLY A 186 0.23 20.11 39.00
CA GLY A 186 0.99 21.37 38.98
C GLY A 186 1.47 21.87 40.35
N SER A 187 1.21 21.12 41.43
CA SER A 187 1.61 21.43 42.80
C SER A 187 3.07 21.11 43.14
N GLY A 188 3.91 20.80 42.14
CA GLY A 188 5.34 20.53 42.36
C GLY A 188 5.67 19.09 42.80
N GLN A 189 4.73 18.16 42.65
CA GLN A 189 4.90 16.74 42.98
C GLN A 189 4.44 15.84 41.82
N VAL A 190 5.02 14.64 41.73
CA VAL A 190 4.60 13.59 40.79
C VAL A 190 3.90 12.49 41.58
N LEU A 191 2.64 12.22 41.24
CA LEU A 191 1.87 11.15 41.86
C LEU A 191 1.85 9.93 40.95
N LEU A 192 2.19 8.78 41.52
CA LEU A 192 2.09 7.48 40.88
C LEU A 192 0.96 6.68 41.51
N LEU A 193 0.18 6.02 40.66
CA LEU A 193 -0.87 5.10 41.07
C LEU A 193 -0.53 3.70 40.55
N GLY A 194 -0.50 2.74 41.46
CA GLY A 194 -0.37 1.32 41.17
C GLY A 194 -1.46 0.49 41.82
N VAL A 195 -1.67 -0.71 41.30
CA VAL A 195 -2.67 -1.65 41.79
C VAL A 195 -2.06 -3.02 41.99
N VAL A 196 -2.39 -3.65 43.10
CA VAL A 196 -2.24 -5.09 43.28
C VAL A 196 -3.60 -5.70 42.91
N PRO A 197 -3.70 -6.45 41.81
CA PRO A 197 -4.97 -6.95 41.31
C PRO A 197 -5.77 -7.67 42.40
N ASN A 198 -7.04 -7.32 42.55
CA ASN A 198 -7.97 -7.87 43.53
C ASN A 198 -7.54 -7.70 45.01
N SER A 199 -6.74 -6.68 45.32
CA SER A 199 -6.27 -6.43 46.69
C SER A 199 -6.39 -4.95 47.09
N HIS A 200 -5.48 -4.11 46.63
CA HIS A 200 -5.38 -2.71 47.05
C HIS A 200 -4.69 -1.84 46.00
N ILE A 201 -4.95 -0.53 46.08
CA ILE A 201 -4.29 0.52 45.29
C ILE A 201 -3.15 1.09 46.12
N VAL A 202 -2.00 1.29 45.51
CA VAL A 202 -0.82 1.94 46.09
C VAL A 202 -0.63 3.28 45.42
N MET A 203 -0.45 4.32 46.22
CA MET A 203 -0.22 5.69 45.78
C MET A 203 1.14 6.15 46.31
N VAL A 204 1.99 6.65 45.43
CA VAL A 204 3.34 7.10 45.78
C VAL A 204 3.55 8.52 45.26
N GLU A 205 3.92 9.43 46.15
CA GLU A 205 4.22 10.83 45.82
C GLU A 205 5.74 11.04 45.78
N TYR A 206 6.25 11.52 44.65
CA TYR A 206 7.65 11.83 44.43
C TYR A 206 7.89 13.34 44.39
N LYS A 207 8.97 13.78 45.04
CA LYS A 207 9.46 15.16 44.97
C LYS A 207 10.18 15.39 43.64
N ILE A 208 9.82 16.46 42.91
CA ILE A 208 10.39 16.75 41.57
C ILE A 208 11.89 17.06 41.60
N GLU A 209 12.40 17.64 42.69
CA GLU A 209 13.80 18.06 42.83
C GLU A 209 14.75 16.86 42.82
N ASP A 210 14.52 15.92 43.73
CA ASP A 210 15.51 14.91 44.11
C ASP A 210 15.02 13.48 43.88
N GLY A 211 13.74 13.27 43.52
CA GLY A 211 13.15 11.94 43.33
C GLY A 211 12.80 11.22 44.64
N GLU A 212 12.93 11.87 45.80
CA GLU A 212 12.58 11.24 47.07
C GLU A 212 11.06 10.99 47.20
N ILE A 213 10.72 9.83 47.79
CA ILE A 213 9.33 9.47 48.11
C ILE A 213 8.88 10.29 49.31
N MET A 214 7.92 11.19 49.08
CA MET A 214 7.31 12.04 50.10
C MET A 214 6.30 11.26 50.94
N LYS A 215 5.41 10.53 50.26
CA LYS A 215 4.31 9.78 50.88
C LYS A 215 4.03 8.51 50.10
N GLN A 216 3.76 7.43 50.83
CA GLN A 216 3.24 6.17 50.28
C GLN A 216 1.99 5.80 51.06
N LYS A 217 0.89 5.53 50.35
CA LYS A 217 -0.40 5.16 50.93
C LYS A 217 -0.99 3.96 50.20
N SER A 218 -1.65 3.07 50.93
CA SER A 218 -2.36 1.91 50.37
C SER A 218 -3.85 1.98 50.71
N VAL A 219 -4.73 1.70 49.75
CA VAL A 219 -6.19 1.72 49.90
C VAL A 219 -6.77 0.38 49.45
N ALA A 220 -7.51 -0.29 50.32
CA ALA A 220 -8.13 -1.57 49.97
C ALA A 220 -9.13 -1.41 48.80
N ALA A 221 -8.96 -2.22 47.76
CA ALA A 221 -9.77 -2.23 46.55
C ALA A 221 -9.82 -3.67 45.96
N PRO A 222 -10.48 -4.63 46.65
CA PRO A 222 -10.45 -6.05 46.27
C PRO A 222 -11.20 -6.36 44.98
N TRP A 223 -12.00 -5.41 44.48
CA TRP A 223 -12.78 -5.50 43.25
C TRP A 223 -12.01 -5.01 42.01
N LEU A 224 -10.89 -4.29 42.20
CA LEU A 224 -10.18 -3.64 41.11
C LEU A 224 -9.07 -4.55 40.55
N THR A 225 -9.07 -4.75 39.23
CA THR A 225 -8.04 -5.53 38.53
C THR A 225 -6.98 -4.67 37.85
N SER A 226 -7.39 -3.55 37.24
CA SER A 226 -6.51 -2.64 36.48
C SER A 226 -6.99 -1.20 36.62
N LEU A 227 -6.05 -0.26 36.79
CA LEU A 227 -6.34 1.18 36.90
C LEU A 227 -6.59 1.81 35.53
N GLN A 228 -5.79 1.48 34.51
CA GLN A 228 -5.87 2.09 33.18
C GLN A 228 -7.21 1.85 32.46
N SER A 229 -7.83 0.69 32.68
CA SER A 229 -9.10 0.34 32.03
C SER A 229 -10.32 0.92 32.74
N SER A 230 -10.21 1.16 34.04
CA SER A 230 -11.37 1.32 34.92
C SER A 230 -11.38 2.62 35.71
N CYS A 231 -10.27 3.37 35.72
CA CYS A 231 -10.11 4.57 36.54
C CYS A 231 -9.56 5.77 35.75
N VAL A 232 -9.98 6.97 36.16
CA VAL A 232 -9.49 8.25 35.65
C VAL A 232 -9.35 9.26 36.78
N VAL A 233 -8.47 10.26 36.60
CA VAL A 233 -8.33 11.38 37.54
C VAL A 233 -9.16 12.57 37.03
N VAL A 234 -9.92 13.18 37.93
CA VAL A 234 -10.93 14.23 37.65
C VAL A 234 -10.83 15.33 38.71
N GLY A 235 -11.13 16.58 38.32
CA GLY A 235 -11.14 17.73 39.20
C GLY A 235 -9.80 17.95 39.93
N SER A 236 -9.87 18.40 41.18
CA SER A 236 -8.71 18.67 42.06
C SER A 236 -8.06 17.38 42.60
N GLY A 237 -7.71 16.44 41.72
CA GLY A 237 -7.00 15.21 42.09
C GLY A 237 -7.89 14.15 42.74
N VAL A 238 -9.06 13.87 42.18
CA VAL A 238 -9.94 12.77 42.60
C VAL A 238 -9.81 11.61 41.61
N LEU A 239 -9.47 10.43 42.12
CA LEU A 239 -9.49 9.19 41.35
C LEU A 239 -10.93 8.64 41.35
N LEU A 240 -11.51 8.56 40.17
CA LEU A 240 -12.80 7.92 39.92
C LEU A 240 -12.56 6.58 39.25
N CYS A 241 -13.21 5.54 39.77
CA CYS A 241 -13.12 4.18 39.23
C CYS A 241 -14.50 3.56 39.11
N VAL A 242 -14.71 2.68 38.13
CA VAL A 242 -15.97 1.92 37.98
C VAL A 242 -15.73 0.44 38.20
N ASP A 243 -16.61 -0.17 39.00
CA ASP A 243 -16.69 -1.62 39.12
C ASP A 243 -17.86 -2.17 38.28
N PRO A 244 -17.60 -2.98 37.24
CA PRO A 244 -18.64 -3.59 36.42
C PRO A 244 -19.48 -4.62 37.18
N MET A 245 -18.91 -5.29 38.19
CA MET A 245 -19.58 -6.39 38.90
C MET A 245 -20.62 -5.87 39.88
N THR A 246 -20.28 -4.86 40.67
CA THR A 246 -21.20 -4.23 41.62
C THR A 246 -22.02 -3.10 41.00
N GLN A 247 -21.75 -2.73 39.74
CA GLN A 247 -22.32 -1.55 39.09
C GLN A 247 -22.26 -0.32 40.02
N SER A 248 -21.07 -0.08 40.57
CA SER A 248 -20.82 1.07 41.44
C SER A 248 -19.58 1.84 41.01
N MET A 249 -19.62 3.15 41.24
CA MET A 249 -18.48 4.04 41.07
C MET A 249 -17.83 4.28 42.42
N TYR A 250 -16.52 4.22 42.45
CA TYR A 250 -15.72 4.50 43.63
C TYR A 250 -14.96 5.81 43.44
N THR A 251 -14.95 6.65 44.46
CA THR A 251 -14.23 7.92 44.45
C THR A 251 -13.18 7.93 45.55
N LEU A 252 -11.99 8.45 45.22
CA LEU A 252 -10.86 8.55 46.13
C LEU A 252 -10.16 9.90 45.96
N LEU A 253 -10.10 10.68 47.04
CA LEU A 253 -9.36 11.94 47.05
C LEU A 253 -7.85 11.69 47.23
N LEU A 254 -7.05 12.04 46.22
CA LEU A 254 -5.62 11.72 46.19
C LEU A 254 -4.82 12.62 47.16
N GLN A 255 -5.25 13.87 47.37
CA GLN A 255 -4.51 14.90 48.11
C GLN A 255 -4.96 15.10 49.57
N SER A 256 -5.74 14.19 50.16
CA SER A 256 -6.20 14.33 51.56
C SER A 256 -5.10 13.97 52.57
N GLU A 257 -5.04 14.67 53.71
CA GLU A 257 -4.19 14.30 54.85
C GLU A 257 -4.77 13.14 55.69
N GLU A 258 -6.08 12.90 55.60
CA GLU A 258 -6.75 11.82 56.32
C GLU A 258 -6.47 10.42 55.73
N GLN A 259 -6.84 9.36 56.46
CA GLN A 259 -6.76 8.00 55.94
C GLN A 259 -7.64 7.88 54.69
N PRO A 260 -7.06 7.55 53.52
CA PRO A 260 -7.82 7.46 52.28
C PRO A 260 -8.84 6.31 52.34
N LYS A 261 -10.13 6.66 52.35
CA LYS A 261 -11.23 5.71 52.16
C LYS A 261 -11.88 5.96 50.81
N MET A 262 -12.14 4.87 50.09
CA MET A 262 -12.98 4.90 48.89
C MET A 262 -14.44 5.11 49.31
N SER A 263 -15.11 6.11 48.74
CA SER A 263 -16.56 6.23 48.85
C SER A 263 -17.22 5.52 47.67
N GLN A 264 -18.22 4.69 47.96
CA GLN A 264 -18.98 3.94 46.96
C GLN A 264 -20.26 4.67 46.62
N ILE A 265 -20.54 4.81 45.33
CA ILE A 265 -21.76 5.40 44.78
C ILE A 265 -22.37 4.39 43.81
N LEU A 266 -23.55 3.87 44.11
CA LEU A 266 -24.26 2.92 43.24
C LEU A 266 -24.78 3.62 41.98
N LEU A 267 -24.52 3.07 40.79
CA LEU A 267 -24.99 3.64 39.53
C LEU A 267 -26.53 3.72 39.45
N GLN A 268 -27.22 2.77 40.10
CA GLN A 268 -28.68 2.77 40.23
C GLN A 268 -29.22 4.03 40.94
N THR A 269 -28.48 4.58 41.91
CA THR A 269 -28.90 5.82 42.61
C THR A 269 -28.86 7.04 41.72
N LEU A 270 -28.09 6.98 40.63
CA LEU A 270 -28.01 7.99 39.58
C LEU A 270 -28.98 7.72 38.42
N GLY A 271 -29.77 6.63 38.50
CA GLY A 271 -30.67 6.19 37.43
C GLY A 271 -29.96 5.62 36.20
N LEU A 272 -28.75 5.07 36.37
CA LEU A 272 -27.91 4.59 35.27
C LEU A 272 -27.88 3.06 35.23
N GLU A 273 -28.16 2.50 34.06
CA GLU A 273 -28.11 1.06 33.79
C GLU A 273 -27.00 0.74 32.79
N VAL A 274 -26.25 -0.33 33.05
CA VAL A 274 -25.17 -0.80 32.18
C VAL A 274 -25.73 -1.86 31.23
N ALA A 275 -25.36 -1.79 29.95
CA ALA A 275 -25.74 -2.80 28.97
C ALA A 275 -25.23 -4.20 29.35
N SER A 276 -26.00 -5.24 29.04
CA SER A 276 -25.66 -6.62 29.41
C SER A 276 -24.31 -7.06 28.82
N GLY A 277 -23.38 -7.46 29.69
CA GLY A 277 -22.04 -7.92 29.29
C GLY A 277 -21.08 -6.80 28.86
N PHE A 278 -21.44 -5.53 29.03
CA PHE A 278 -20.56 -4.39 28.73
C PHE A 278 -19.75 -3.96 29.96
N GLN A 279 -18.47 -3.61 29.77
CA GLN A 279 -17.62 -3.05 30.83
C GLN A 279 -17.66 -1.51 30.72
N PRO A 280 -18.12 -0.79 31.75
CA PRO A 280 -18.16 0.67 31.69
C PRO A 280 -16.77 1.29 31.59
N VAL A 281 -16.65 2.34 30.77
CA VAL A 281 -15.37 3.05 30.55
C VAL A 281 -15.51 4.51 30.98
N LEU A 282 -14.53 5.00 31.74
CA LEU A 282 -14.44 6.41 32.13
C LEU A 282 -13.48 7.17 31.22
N ILE A 283 -13.86 8.39 30.87
CA ILE A 283 -13.04 9.28 30.04
C ILE A 283 -13.00 10.65 30.72
N SER A 284 -11.80 11.13 31.07
CA SER A 284 -11.57 12.48 31.56
C SER A 284 -10.64 13.27 30.63
N THR A 285 -10.53 14.57 30.84
CA THR A 285 -9.66 15.45 30.05
C THR A 285 -8.89 16.40 30.94
N GLN A 286 -7.59 16.57 30.63
CA GLN A 286 -6.70 17.54 31.25
C GLN A 286 -6.18 18.49 30.16
N PRO A 287 -6.83 19.66 29.94
CA PRO A 287 -6.47 20.59 28.88
C PRO A 287 -5.03 21.12 28.98
N HIS A 288 -4.53 21.30 30.21
CA HIS A 288 -3.19 21.79 30.46
C HIS A 288 -2.54 20.99 31.59
N PRO A 289 -1.33 20.44 31.42
CA PRO A 289 -0.70 19.55 32.40
C PRO A 289 -0.29 20.24 33.72
N THR A 290 -0.23 21.58 33.77
CA THR A 290 -0.01 22.34 35.02
C THR A 290 -1.30 22.56 35.82
N ARG A 291 -2.47 22.28 35.22
CA ARG A 291 -3.78 22.51 35.83
C ARG A 291 -4.44 21.17 36.15
N PRO A 292 -5.31 21.11 37.17
CA PRO A 292 -6.10 19.92 37.43
C PRO A 292 -6.97 19.56 36.21
N PRO A 293 -7.28 18.26 36.01
CA PRO A 293 -8.26 17.82 35.03
C PRO A 293 -9.63 18.47 35.30
N LEU A 294 -10.47 18.52 34.27
CA LEU A 294 -11.83 19.06 34.43
C LEU A 294 -12.63 18.21 35.43
N PRO A 295 -13.57 18.81 36.18
CA PRO A 295 -14.48 18.08 37.06
C PRO A 295 -15.53 17.26 36.28
N GLU A 296 -15.75 17.57 35.00
CA GLU A 296 -16.64 16.82 34.11
C GLU A 296 -15.93 15.65 33.43
N PHE A 297 -16.67 14.55 33.27
CA PHE A 297 -16.16 13.32 32.67
C PHE A 297 -17.29 12.56 31.96
N PHE A 298 -16.92 11.70 30.99
CA PHE A 298 -17.86 10.79 30.33
C PHE A 298 -17.80 9.41 31.00
N LEU A 299 -18.96 8.80 31.13
CA LEU A 299 -19.12 7.40 31.46
C LEU A 299 -19.82 6.70 30.31
N GLN A 300 -19.17 5.70 29.74
CA GLN A 300 -19.75 4.82 28.73
C GLN A 300 -20.44 3.65 29.43
N LEU A 301 -21.74 3.47 29.19
CA LEU A 301 -22.58 2.43 29.83
C LEU A 301 -22.92 1.28 28.86
N GLY A 302 -22.77 1.52 27.55
CA GLY A 302 -22.94 0.55 26.48
C GLY A 302 -22.19 1.01 25.23
N PRO A 303 -22.20 0.21 24.14
CA PRO A 303 -21.53 0.57 22.90
C PRO A 303 -22.04 1.92 22.34
N ASP A 304 -23.34 2.16 22.42
CA ASP A 304 -24.01 3.36 21.89
C ASP A 304 -24.57 4.28 22.99
N HIS A 305 -24.14 4.11 24.24
CA HIS A 305 -24.71 4.84 25.39
C HIS A 305 -23.60 5.49 26.22
N HIS A 306 -23.59 6.81 26.23
CA HIS A 306 -22.62 7.65 26.92
C HIS A 306 -23.34 8.71 27.75
N ILE A 307 -22.88 8.95 28.97
CA ILE A 307 -23.43 10.00 29.83
C ILE A 307 -22.33 10.97 30.27
N LEU A 308 -22.63 12.27 30.20
CA LEU A 308 -21.79 13.32 30.76
C LEU A 308 -22.18 13.55 32.22
N LEU A 309 -21.20 13.36 33.10
CA LEU A 309 -21.32 13.52 34.54
C LEU A 309 -20.39 14.65 35.01
N GLN A 310 -20.75 15.30 36.10
CA GLN A 310 -19.91 16.29 36.78
C GLN A 310 -19.67 15.86 38.22
N PHE A 311 -18.41 15.93 38.65
CA PHE A 311 -18.03 15.73 40.03
C PHE A 311 -17.79 17.09 40.70
N LYS A 312 -18.63 17.45 41.68
CA LYS A 312 -18.49 18.70 42.44
C LYS A 312 -18.84 18.46 43.91
N ASP A 313 -17.98 18.92 44.81
CA ASP A 313 -18.18 18.87 46.27
C ASP A 313 -18.55 17.46 46.80
N GLY A 314 -17.97 16.40 46.23
CA GLY A 314 -18.20 15.01 46.62
C GLY A 314 -19.47 14.38 46.06
N LEU A 315 -20.24 15.11 45.24
CA LEU A 315 -21.45 14.63 44.57
C LEU A 315 -21.21 14.46 43.07
N ILE A 316 -21.78 13.41 42.50
CA ILE A 316 -21.82 13.18 41.05
C ILE A 316 -23.21 13.55 40.56
N SER A 317 -23.30 14.50 39.64
CA SER A 317 -24.55 14.90 39.00
C SER A 317 -24.56 14.56 37.51
N PRO A 318 -25.61 13.90 36.98
CA PRO A 318 -25.76 13.71 35.54
C PRO A 318 -26.13 15.03 34.87
N LEU A 319 -25.31 15.47 33.92
CA LEU A 319 -25.56 16.69 33.15
C LEU A 319 -26.38 16.38 31.90
N ARG A 320 -25.98 15.34 31.17
CA ARG A 320 -26.63 14.99 29.90
C ARG A 320 -26.42 13.53 29.56
N ASP A 321 -27.53 12.87 29.22
CA ASP A 321 -27.53 11.53 28.66
C ASP A 321 -27.48 11.58 27.12
N PHE A 322 -26.65 10.73 26.54
CA PHE A 322 -26.47 10.59 25.10
C PHE A 322 -26.66 9.11 24.73
N ASN A 323 -27.59 8.85 23.79
CA ASN A 323 -27.66 7.57 23.06
C ASN A 323 -26.99 7.59 21.66
N PRO A 324 -25.67 7.86 21.52
CA PRO A 324 -24.98 7.79 20.25
C PRO A 324 -23.85 6.76 20.21
N LEU A 325 -23.49 6.40 18.99
CA LEU A 325 -22.37 5.52 18.64
C LEU A 325 -20.99 5.96 19.19
N MET A 326 -20.75 7.25 19.51
CA MET A 326 -19.43 7.71 20.00
C MET A 326 -19.49 9.09 20.72
N SER A 327 -18.60 9.36 21.68
CA SER A 327 -18.41 10.69 22.31
C SER A 327 -16.92 10.99 22.56
N THR A 328 -16.50 12.26 22.47
CA THR A 328 -15.09 12.66 22.65
C THR A 328 -14.97 14.04 23.32
N PHE A 329 -13.86 14.29 24.04
CA PHE A 329 -13.54 15.57 24.68
C PHE A 329 -12.56 16.42 23.85
N SER A 330 -12.75 17.75 23.88
CA SER A 330 -11.76 18.73 23.40
C SER A 330 -11.57 19.84 24.46
N PRO A 331 -10.39 20.50 24.53
CA PRO A 331 -10.03 21.39 25.65
C PRO A 331 -10.91 22.65 25.81
N LEU A 332 -11.75 23.01 24.83
CA LEU A 332 -12.74 24.08 24.97
C LEU A 332 -14.20 23.58 25.09
N VAL A 333 -14.50 22.35 24.67
CA VAL A 333 -15.88 21.89 24.44
C VAL A 333 -15.97 20.37 24.56
N SER A 334 -17.03 19.84 25.19
CA SER A 334 -17.36 18.42 25.08
C SER A 334 -18.14 18.18 23.77
N SER A 335 -17.69 17.25 22.92
CA SER A 335 -18.43 16.90 21.71
C SER A 335 -19.22 15.62 21.93
N GLY A 336 -20.54 15.72 21.74
CA GLY A 336 -21.46 14.59 21.78
C GLY A 336 -21.99 14.34 20.37
N HIS A 337 -21.87 13.12 19.85
CA HIS A 337 -22.47 12.76 18.58
C HIS A 337 -23.91 12.32 18.80
N ILE A 338 -24.75 12.35 17.77
CA ILE A 338 -25.96 11.53 17.70
C ILE A 338 -26.02 10.99 16.27
N CYS A 339 -25.69 9.71 16.13
CA CYS A 339 -25.91 8.97 14.89
C CYS A 339 -27.32 8.40 14.94
N ASN A 340 -28.33 9.24 14.78
CA ASN A 340 -29.69 8.82 14.52
C ASN A 340 -30.29 9.83 13.56
N ASN A 341 -30.39 9.45 12.28
CA ASN A 341 -31.55 9.69 11.43
C ASN A 341 -31.32 9.02 10.07
N TRP A 342 -32.04 7.94 9.82
CA TRP A 342 -32.33 7.46 8.47
C TRP A 342 -33.12 8.57 7.78
N ARG A 343 -32.53 9.22 6.76
CA ARG A 343 -33.30 10.05 5.84
C ARG A 343 -33.26 9.38 4.47
N GLU A 344 -34.40 8.84 4.07
CA GLU A 344 -34.66 8.54 2.68
C GLU A 344 -34.66 9.86 1.91
N ASP A 345 -33.61 10.07 1.11
CA ASP A 345 -33.68 10.95 -0.04
C ASP A 345 -33.60 10.05 -1.28
N GLY A 346 -34.51 10.27 -2.23
CA GLY A 346 -34.94 9.29 -3.22
C GLY A 346 -33.84 8.45 -3.87
N SER A 347 -34.13 7.15 -3.97
CA SER A 347 -33.44 6.07 -4.71
C SER A 347 -32.12 5.49 -4.16
N SER A 348 -31.48 6.08 -3.15
CA SER A 348 -30.35 5.43 -2.45
C SER A 348 -30.38 5.68 -0.94
N MET A 349 -30.43 4.60 -0.16
CA MET A 349 -30.44 4.59 1.31
C MET A 349 -29.08 5.11 1.82
N SER A 350 -28.94 6.43 2.01
CA SER A 350 -27.69 7.05 2.47
C SER A 350 -27.68 7.16 4.00
N ILE A 351 -26.59 6.68 4.61
CA ILE A 351 -26.40 6.77 6.06
C ILE A 351 -25.79 8.14 6.36
N ALA A 352 -26.47 8.94 7.19
CA ALA A 352 -25.99 10.25 7.60
C ALA A 352 -25.67 10.25 9.11
N CYS A 353 -24.49 10.76 9.47
CA CYS A 353 -24.05 10.98 10.84
C CYS A 353 -24.18 12.47 11.18
N SER A 354 -24.72 12.79 12.36
CA SER A 354 -24.74 14.16 12.87
C SER A 354 -23.74 14.36 14.01
N ILE A 355 -22.93 15.41 13.89
CA ILE A 355 -21.93 15.80 14.88
C ILE A 355 -22.39 17.12 15.51
N ASN A 356 -22.46 17.15 16.84
CA ASN A 356 -22.90 18.30 17.62
C ASN A 356 -21.88 18.64 18.72
N LEU A 357 -21.81 19.92 19.09
CA LEU A 357 -20.99 20.36 20.22
C LEU A 357 -21.87 20.68 21.44
N TYR A 358 -21.34 20.34 22.61
CA TYR A 358 -21.99 20.57 23.90
C TYR A 358 -21.01 21.28 24.84
N THR A 359 -21.51 22.21 25.63
CA THR A 359 -20.69 22.81 26.68
C THR A 359 -20.49 21.80 27.82
N ALA A 360 -19.24 21.61 28.25
CA ALA A 360 -18.89 20.60 29.25
C ALA A 360 -19.52 20.92 30.61
N ASP A 361 -19.43 22.18 31.04
CA ASP A 361 -19.93 22.70 32.32
C ASP A 361 -21.44 22.51 32.55
N THR A 362 -22.22 22.57 31.48
CA THR A 362 -23.69 22.68 31.52
C THR A 362 -24.40 21.57 30.76
N GLY A 363 -23.68 20.79 29.95
CA GLY A 363 -24.26 19.77 29.06
C GLY A 363 -25.20 20.32 28.00
N ARG A 364 -25.19 21.64 27.73
CA ARG A 364 -26.09 22.29 26.76
C ARG A 364 -25.52 22.20 25.36
N ARG A 365 -26.38 21.92 24.37
CA ARG A 365 -25.99 21.91 22.97
C ARG A 365 -25.71 23.33 22.48
N LEU A 366 -24.56 23.55 21.84
CA LEU A 366 -24.26 24.80 21.15
C LEU A 366 -25.07 24.88 19.84
N LEU A 367 -25.82 25.96 19.67
CA LEU A 367 -26.59 26.21 18.44
C LEU A 367 -25.65 26.50 17.26
N ASP A 368 -26.10 26.19 16.04
CA ASP A 368 -25.34 26.38 14.79
C ASP A 368 -24.00 25.64 14.71
N THR A 369 -23.86 24.56 15.50
CA THR A 369 -22.67 23.69 15.50
C THR A 369 -22.91 22.32 14.88
N THR A 370 -24.07 22.07 14.27
CA THR A 370 -24.35 20.76 13.67
C THR A 370 -23.59 20.57 12.36
N ILE A 371 -22.84 19.46 12.25
CA ILE A 371 -22.26 18.96 10.99
C ILE A 371 -23.00 17.69 10.60
N ILE A 372 -23.51 17.64 9.37
CA ILE A 372 -24.10 16.43 8.79
C ILE A 372 -23.08 15.83 7.84
N TYR A 373 -22.66 14.60 8.12
CA TYR A 373 -21.70 13.84 7.33
C TYR A 373 -22.42 12.66 6.67
N TYR A 374 -22.40 12.62 5.33
CA TYR A 374 -22.95 11.50 4.57
C TYR A 374 -21.86 10.45 4.39
N MET A 375 -22.12 9.24 4.86
CA MET A 375 -21.23 8.11 4.69
C MET A 375 -21.38 7.52 3.29
N ASP A 376 -20.26 7.01 2.77
CA ASP A 376 -20.28 6.22 1.55
C ASP A 376 -20.95 4.86 1.84
N PRO A 377 -21.97 4.44 1.07
CA PRO A 377 -22.59 3.12 1.24
C PRO A 377 -21.62 1.95 1.05
N ASN A 378 -20.51 2.16 0.33
CA ASN A 378 -19.46 1.17 0.12
C ASN A 378 -18.27 1.34 1.09
N GLY A 379 -18.41 2.18 2.13
CA GLY A 379 -17.37 2.47 3.12
C GLY A 379 -17.64 1.84 4.50
N GLY A 380 -16.61 1.83 5.35
CA GLY A 380 -16.69 1.35 6.73
C GLY A 380 -17.36 2.35 7.67
N ARG A 381 -17.76 1.89 8.86
CA ARG A 381 -18.35 2.75 9.91
C ARG A 381 -17.27 3.63 10.58
N PRO A 382 -17.61 4.79 11.15
CA PRO A 382 -16.64 5.61 11.89
C PRO A 382 -16.22 4.92 13.20
N THR A 383 -14.91 4.85 13.48
CA THR A 383 -14.34 4.23 14.69
C THR A 383 -13.71 5.24 15.63
N ARG A 384 -13.04 6.26 15.09
CA ARG A 384 -12.35 7.29 15.89
C ARG A 384 -12.66 8.69 15.41
N LEU A 385 -12.58 9.63 16.35
CA LEU A 385 -12.92 11.01 16.11
C LEU A 385 -11.98 11.92 16.91
N TYR A 386 -11.44 12.94 16.24
CA TYR A 386 -10.58 13.95 16.87
C TYR A 386 -11.12 15.34 16.57
N VAL A 387 -11.40 16.10 17.63
CA VAL A 387 -12.02 17.43 17.51
C VAL A 387 -11.00 18.53 17.79
N HIS A 388 -11.01 19.54 16.94
CA HIS A 388 -10.30 20.79 17.15
C HIS A 388 -11.29 21.95 17.21
N ALA A 389 -11.50 22.47 18.41
CA ALA A 389 -12.30 23.67 18.64
C ALA A 389 -11.42 24.93 18.57
N PHE A 390 -11.95 26.01 17.98
CA PHE A 390 -11.29 27.32 17.87
C PHE A 390 -12.32 28.43 18.01
N LEU A 391 -11.89 29.61 18.47
CA LEU A 391 -12.75 30.79 18.55
C LEU A 391 -12.86 31.46 17.17
N LYS A 392 -14.08 31.79 16.75
CA LYS A 392 -14.34 32.60 15.55
C LYS A 392 -14.16 34.08 15.89
N LYS A 393 -14.17 34.93 14.85
CA LYS A 393 -14.12 36.39 15.00
C LYS A 393 -15.33 36.96 15.74
N ASP A 394 -16.45 36.26 15.69
CA ASP A 394 -17.71 36.67 16.32
C ASP A 394 -17.85 36.10 17.75
N ASP A 395 -16.73 35.73 18.38
CA ASP A 395 -16.63 35.04 19.68
C ASP A 395 -17.36 33.68 19.80
N SER A 396 -18.08 33.26 18.76
CA SER A 396 -18.68 31.93 18.66
C SER A 396 -17.60 30.85 18.47
N VAL A 397 -17.90 29.64 18.95
CA VAL A 397 -16.96 28.51 18.81
C VAL A 397 -17.15 27.84 17.44
N GLY A 398 -16.07 27.75 16.68
CA GLY A 398 -15.95 26.89 15.51
C GLY A 398 -15.24 25.59 15.85
N TYR A 399 -15.45 24.55 15.06
CA TYR A 399 -14.67 23.33 15.19
C TYR A 399 -14.44 22.64 13.85
N ARG A 400 -13.41 21.81 13.84
CA ARG A 400 -13.05 20.88 12.77
C ARG A 400 -12.95 19.48 13.37
N VAL A 401 -13.24 18.49 12.55
CA VAL A 401 -13.24 17.09 12.99
C VAL A 401 -12.45 16.25 12.02
N LEU A 402 -11.53 15.44 12.56
CA LEU A 402 -10.95 14.32 11.84
C LEU A 402 -11.72 13.06 12.21
N VAL A 403 -12.31 12.40 11.23
CA VAL A 403 -13.02 11.13 11.37
C VAL A 403 -12.18 10.03 10.74
N GLN A 404 -12.00 8.92 11.47
CA GLN A 404 -11.36 7.72 10.98
C GLN A 404 -12.40 6.60 10.94
N ASN A 405 -12.49 5.92 9.81
CA ASN A 405 -13.43 4.81 9.60
C ASN A 405 -12.73 3.44 9.73
N GLU A 406 -13.52 2.38 9.89
CA GLU A 406 -13.06 0.97 9.93
C GLU A 406 -12.25 0.59 8.69
N ASP A 407 -12.60 1.14 7.55
CA ASP A 407 -11.94 0.90 6.27
C ASP A 407 -10.70 1.79 6.04
N LEU A 408 -10.19 2.41 7.11
CA LEU A 408 -9.00 3.26 7.15
C LEU A 408 -9.11 4.55 6.30
N VAL A 409 -10.34 5.02 6.08
CA VAL A 409 -10.57 6.36 5.51
C VAL A 409 -10.39 7.42 6.58
N LEU A 410 -9.65 8.47 6.26
CA LEU A 410 -9.58 9.70 7.05
C LEU A 410 -10.37 10.80 6.35
N SER A 411 -11.41 11.31 7.00
CA SER A 411 -12.21 12.43 6.50
C SER A 411 -12.04 13.64 7.41
N PHE A 412 -11.70 14.79 6.84
CA PHE A 412 -11.59 16.04 7.58
C PHE A 412 -12.78 16.95 7.30
N LEU A 413 -13.54 17.26 8.35
CA LEU A 413 -14.81 17.97 8.29
C LEU A 413 -14.67 19.39 8.85
N GLN A 414 -15.33 20.34 8.20
CA GLN A 414 -15.44 21.73 8.66
C GLN A 414 -16.89 22.21 8.63
N GLN A 415 -17.28 23.02 9.62
CA GLN A 415 -18.57 23.70 9.62
C GLN A 415 -18.80 24.50 8.33
N PRO A 416 -19.99 24.44 7.70
CA PRO A 416 -21.26 23.90 8.22
C PRO A 416 -21.57 22.44 7.79
N GLY A 417 -20.58 21.62 7.44
CA GLY A 417 -20.84 20.26 6.94
C GLY A 417 -19.99 19.83 5.75
N ARG A 418 -18.97 20.62 5.39
CA ARG A 418 -18.15 20.37 4.21
C ARG A 418 -17.04 19.39 4.57
N VAL A 419 -16.93 18.31 3.79
CA VAL A 419 -15.72 17.50 3.73
C VAL A 419 -14.64 18.34 3.04
N VAL A 420 -13.60 18.72 3.78
CA VAL A 420 -12.49 19.53 3.28
C VAL A 420 -11.60 18.67 2.40
N TRP A 421 -11.25 17.48 2.89
CA TRP A 421 -10.50 16.46 2.17
C TRP A 421 -10.80 15.08 2.75
N THR A 422 -10.54 14.06 1.93
CA THR A 422 -10.61 12.65 2.30
C THR A 422 -9.31 11.98 1.87
N ARG A 423 -8.75 11.15 2.74
CA ARG A 423 -7.54 10.36 2.49
C ARG A 423 -7.85 8.88 2.68
N GLU A 424 -7.43 8.09 1.71
CA GLU A 424 -7.66 6.64 1.65
C GLU A 424 -6.39 5.92 2.16
N GLU A 425 -6.23 5.81 3.49
CA GLU A 425 -5.00 5.27 4.11
C GLU A 425 -4.92 3.73 4.06
N ALA A 426 -5.98 3.06 3.59
CA ALA A 426 -5.95 1.62 3.30
C ALA A 426 -4.90 1.25 2.23
N LEU A 427 -4.59 2.17 1.31
CA LEU A 427 -3.57 1.99 0.27
C LEU A 427 -2.13 1.94 0.80
N ALA A 428 -1.91 2.24 2.09
CA ALA A 428 -0.63 2.03 2.76
C ALA A 428 -0.24 0.54 2.90
N ASP A 429 -1.19 -0.39 2.69
CA ASP A 429 -0.97 -1.83 2.80
C ASP A 429 -1.63 -2.62 1.67
N VAL A 430 -1.09 -2.45 0.46
CA VAL A 430 -1.49 -3.23 -0.72
C VAL A 430 -0.91 -4.64 -0.63
N VAL A 431 -1.77 -5.65 -0.76
CA VAL A 431 -1.38 -7.07 -0.71
C VAL A 431 -1.16 -7.64 -2.11
N THR A 432 -2.08 -7.35 -3.03
CA THR A 432 -2.01 -7.81 -4.42
C THR A 432 -2.61 -6.78 -5.35
N MET A 433 -2.14 -6.76 -6.59
CA MET A 433 -2.69 -5.91 -7.63
C MET A 433 -2.66 -6.59 -9.00
N GLU A 434 -3.55 -6.19 -9.89
CA GLU A 434 -3.53 -6.55 -11.30
C GLU A 434 -3.82 -5.33 -12.18
N MET A 435 -3.24 -5.29 -13.38
CA MET A 435 -3.58 -4.29 -14.40
C MET A 435 -4.53 -4.89 -15.43
N VAL A 436 -5.71 -4.30 -15.57
CA VAL A 436 -6.73 -4.70 -16.53
C VAL A 436 -6.82 -3.66 -17.63
N ASP A 437 -6.90 -4.12 -18.87
CA ASP A 437 -7.10 -3.25 -20.03
C ASP A 437 -8.42 -2.49 -19.92
N LEU A 438 -8.44 -1.25 -20.40
CA LEU A 438 -9.65 -0.44 -20.50
C LEU A 438 -10.64 -1.00 -21.54
N PRO A 439 -11.93 -0.63 -21.46
CA PRO A 439 -12.91 -1.05 -22.46
C PRO A 439 -12.58 -0.51 -23.86
N LEU A 440 -13.02 -1.24 -24.88
CA LEU A 440 -12.85 -0.87 -26.29
C LEU A 440 -13.52 0.48 -26.60
N THR A 441 -12.97 1.22 -27.56
CA THR A 441 -13.64 2.40 -28.11
C THR A 441 -14.88 1.99 -28.91
N GLY A 442 -15.83 2.90 -29.09
CA GLY A 442 -17.04 2.61 -29.88
C GLY A 442 -16.74 2.12 -31.30
N THR A 443 -15.69 2.66 -31.94
CA THR A 443 -15.23 2.22 -33.26
C THR A 443 -14.64 0.81 -33.25
N GLN A 444 -13.87 0.45 -32.22
CA GLN A 444 -13.33 -0.90 -32.06
C GLN A 444 -14.43 -1.93 -31.77
N ALA A 445 -15.44 -1.55 -30.98
CA ALA A 445 -16.59 -2.41 -30.71
C ALA A 445 -17.43 -2.67 -31.99
N GLU A 446 -17.58 -1.67 -32.86
CA GLU A 446 -18.22 -1.85 -34.18
C GLU A 446 -17.42 -2.79 -35.08
N LEU A 447 -16.08 -2.70 -35.07
CA LEU A 447 -15.20 -3.63 -35.80
C LEU A 447 -15.36 -5.06 -35.29
N GLU A 448 -15.39 -5.29 -33.97
CA GLU A 448 -15.67 -6.62 -33.43
C GLU A 448 -17.07 -7.10 -33.84
N GLY A 449 -18.06 -6.20 -33.85
CA GLY A 449 -19.40 -6.47 -34.35
C GLY A 449 -19.44 -6.87 -35.84
N GLU A 450 -18.59 -6.27 -36.69
CA GLU A 450 -18.45 -6.58 -38.12
C GLU A 450 -18.01 -8.04 -38.32
N PHE A 451 -16.94 -8.46 -37.64
CA PHE A 451 -16.28 -9.75 -37.85
C PHE A 451 -16.77 -10.89 -36.94
N GLY A 452 -17.39 -10.59 -35.78
CA GLY A 452 -17.70 -11.57 -34.74
C GLY A 452 -18.95 -12.44 -34.98
N LYS A 453 -19.91 -11.96 -35.78
CA LYS A 453 -21.13 -12.73 -36.11
C LYS A 453 -20.98 -13.40 -37.47
N LYS A 454 -20.94 -14.74 -37.48
CA LYS A 454 -21.08 -15.55 -38.70
C LYS A 454 -22.40 -15.17 -39.37
N ALA A 455 -22.34 -14.45 -40.48
CA ALA A 455 -23.53 -14.12 -41.27
C ALA A 455 -23.87 -15.30 -42.19
N ASP A 456 -25.17 -15.48 -42.47
CA ASP A 456 -25.66 -16.50 -43.39
C ASP A 456 -25.34 -16.10 -44.84
N GLY A 457 -24.13 -16.45 -45.29
CA GLY A 457 -23.67 -16.29 -46.67
C GLY A 457 -22.74 -15.11 -46.95
N LEU A 458 -21.98 -15.21 -48.05
CA LEU A 458 -20.97 -14.23 -48.47
C LEU A 458 -21.55 -12.83 -48.74
N LEU A 459 -22.73 -12.74 -49.38
CA LEU A 459 -23.38 -11.46 -49.68
C LEU A 459 -23.80 -10.70 -48.43
N ALA A 460 -24.30 -11.41 -47.41
CA ALA A 460 -24.65 -10.80 -46.13
C ALA A 460 -23.42 -10.22 -45.42
N MET A 461 -22.27 -10.91 -45.49
CA MET A 461 -21.00 -10.39 -44.97
C MET A 461 -20.54 -9.11 -45.70
N VAL A 462 -20.63 -9.08 -47.04
CA VAL A 462 -20.25 -7.90 -47.82
C VAL A 462 -21.18 -6.71 -47.53
N LEU A 463 -22.49 -6.92 -47.49
CA LEU A 463 -23.45 -5.87 -47.16
C LEU A 463 -23.24 -5.31 -45.75
N LYS A 464 -22.96 -6.20 -44.78
CA LYS A 464 -22.65 -5.81 -43.40
C LYS A 464 -21.33 -5.00 -43.30
N ARG A 465 -20.32 -5.37 -44.08
CA ARG A 465 -19.07 -4.62 -44.16
C ARG A 465 -19.28 -3.23 -44.77
N LEU A 466 -20.03 -3.15 -45.87
CA LEU A 466 -20.36 -1.87 -46.51
C LEU A 466 -21.19 -0.97 -45.58
N SER A 467 -22.15 -1.53 -44.84
CA SER A 467 -22.93 -0.74 -43.88
C SER A 467 -22.08 -0.22 -42.73
N SER A 468 -21.20 -1.05 -42.15
CA SER A 468 -20.25 -0.61 -41.11
C SER A 468 -19.31 0.50 -41.62
N GLN A 469 -18.73 0.34 -42.81
CA GLN A 469 -17.89 1.37 -43.41
C GLN A 469 -18.64 2.68 -43.69
N LEU A 470 -19.91 2.60 -44.10
CA LEU A 470 -20.74 3.78 -44.28
C LEU A 470 -21.03 4.49 -42.95
N ILE A 471 -21.27 3.75 -41.87
CA ILE A 471 -21.46 4.30 -40.52
C ILE A 471 -20.19 5.04 -40.06
N VAL A 472 -19.01 4.42 -40.23
CA VAL A 472 -17.72 5.04 -39.89
C VAL A 472 -17.47 6.29 -40.73
N LEU A 473 -17.81 6.27 -42.03
CA LEU A 473 -17.69 7.43 -42.91
C LEU A 473 -18.62 8.58 -42.48
N GLN A 474 -19.86 8.27 -42.10
CA GLN A 474 -20.80 9.26 -41.57
C GLN A 474 -20.27 9.88 -40.27
N ALA A 475 -19.74 9.06 -39.36
CA ALA A 475 -19.12 9.53 -38.12
C ALA A 475 -17.90 10.42 -38.40
N TRP A 476 -17.05 10.06 -39.37
CA TRP A 476 -15.89 10.85 -39.77
C TRP A 476 -16.27 12.21 -40.38
N LEU A 477 -17.28 12.25 -41.26
CA LEU A 477 -17.83 13.49 -41.82
C LEU A 477 -18.43 14.37 -40.71
N GLY A 478 -19.16 13.78 -39.76
CA GLY A 478 -19.68 14.47 -38.58
C GLY A 478 -18.56 15.08 -37.72
N HIS A 479 -17.47 14.33 -37.51
CA HIS A 479 -16.31 14.80 -36.75
C HIS A 479 -15.57 15.94 -37.46
N LEU A 480 -15.37 15.86 -38.78
CA LEU A 480 -14.82 16.95 -39.58
C LEU A 480 -15.67 18.22 -39.49
N TRP A 481 -16.99 18.06 -39.57
CA TRP A 481 -17.90 19.19 -39.45
C TRP A 481 -17.81 19.82 -38.05
N LYS A 482 -17.74 18.99 -37.00
CA LYS A 482 -17.53 19.42 -35.61
C LYS A 482 -16.19 20.15 -35.43
N LEU A 483 -15.09 19.61 -35.96
CA LEU A 483 -13.77 20.27 -35.91
C LEU A 483 -13.79 21.63 -36.60
N PHE A 484 -14.45 21.74 -37.75
CA PHE A 484 -14.60 23.01 -38.46
C PHE A 484 -15.46 24.04 -37.70
N TYR A 485 -16.49 23.59 -36.98
CA TYR A 485 -17.30 24.43 -36.10
C TYR A 485 -16.55 24.83 -34.81
N ASP A 486 -15.83 23.91 -34.17
CA ASP A 486 -15.09 24.18 -32.94
C ASP A 486 -13.83 25.03 -33.18
N ALA A 487 -13.21 24.95 -34.37
CA ALA A 487 -12.16 25.88 -34.80
C ALA A 487 -12.62 27.35 -34.87
N ARG A 488 -13.93 27.60 -34.92
CA ARG A 488 -14.52 28.95 -34.85
C ARG A 488 -14.84 29.41 -33.43
N LYS A 489 -14.74 28.55 -32.41
CA LYS A 489 -14.95 28.93 -31.00
C LYS A 489 -13.63 29.38 -30.35
N PRO A 490 -13.67 30.38 -29.45
CA PRO A 490 -12.48 30.77 -28.69
C PRO A 490 -12.04 29.63 -27.74
N ARG A 491 -10.71 29.42 -27.69
CA ARG A 491 -10.00 28.24 -27.16
C ARG A 491 -10.13 27.98 -25.64
N SER A 492 -10.92 28.76 -24.89
CA SER A 492 -10.89 28.82 -23.42
C SER A 492 -11.93 27.98 -22.66
N GLN A 493 -12.77 27.18 -23.33
CA GLN A 493 -13.89 26.47 -22.65
C GLN A 493 -13.95 24.94 -22.84
N VAL A 494 -12.97 24.30 -23.48
CA VAL A 494 -12.98 22.82 -23.59
C VAL A 494 -12.25 22.22 -22.39
N LYS A 495 -12.97 21.99 -21.29
CA LYS A 495 -12.54 21.05 -20.25
C LYS A 495 -13.14 19.68 -20.59
N ASN A 496 -12.29 18.73 -20.95
CA ASN A 496 -12.68 17.33 -21.04
C ASN A 496 -12.63 16.74 -19.63
N ASP A 497 -13.75 16.74 -18.93
CA ASP A 497 -13.85 16.03 -17.65
C ASP A 497 -13.81 14.52 -17.94
N VAL A 498 -12.80 13.84 -17.40
CA VAL A 498 -12.64 12.38 -17.54
C VAL A 498 -13.63 11.72 -16.60
N THR A 499 -14.65 11.07 -17.16
CA THR A 499 -15.64 10.29 -16.40
C THR A 499 -15.42 8.80 -16.61
N ILE A 500 -15.80 7.97 -15.63
CA ILE A 500 -15.65 6.50 -15.70
C ILE A 500 -16.32 5.93 -16.96
N GLU A 501 -17.43 6.54 -17.40
CA GLU A 501 -18.21 6.10 -18.56
C GLU A 501 -17.58 6.48 -19.92
N THR A 502 -16.69 7.47 -19.94
CA THR A 502 -15.99 7.90 -21.16
C THR A 502 -14.59 7.29 -21.30
N LEU A 503 -14.14 6.59 -20.26
CA LEU A 503 -12.82 5.99 -20.23
C LEU A 503 -12.75 4.80 -21.18
N SER A 504 -11.88 4.88 -22.19
CA SER A 504 -11.67 3.84 -23.19
C SER A 504 -10.18 3.66 -23.45
N ARG A 505 -9.83 2.48 -23.98
CA ARG A 505 -8.45 2.08 -24.29
C ARG A 505 -7.82 3.01 -25.33
N ASP A 506 -6.58 3.42 -25.07
CA ASP A 506 -5.74 4.14 -26.02
C ASP A 506 -5.13 3.17 -27.06
N GLU A 507 -4.69 3.69 -28.20
CA GLU A 507 -4.14 2.88 -29.30
C GLU A 507 -2.97 1.98 -28.86
N PHE A 508 -2.10 2.50 -27.99
CA PHE A 508 -0.93 1.79 -27.49
C PHE A 508 -1.17 1.03 -26.18
N ASN A 509 -2.39 1.07 -25.64
CA ASN A 509 -2.77 0.43 -24.37
C ASN A 509 -1.81 0.77 -23.21
N LEU A 510 -1.38 2.02 -23.14
CA LEU A 510 -0.53 2.55 -22.07
C LEU A 510 -1.33 2.95 -20.85
N GLN A 511 -2.64 3.17 -21.00
CA GLN A 511 -3.56 3.46 -19.92
C GLN A 511 -4.38 2.20 -19.58
N LYS A 512 -4.15 1.69 -18.37
CA LYS A 512 -4.85 0.53 -17.80
C LYS A 512 -5.56 0.87 -16.49
N MET A 513 -6.56 0.08 -16.14
CA MET A 513 -7.19 0.08 -14.83
C MET A 513 -6.33 -0.75 -13.86
N MET A 514 -5.86 -0.14 -12.79
CA MET A 514 -5.17 -0.85 -11.72
C MET A 514 -6.18 -1.28 -10.67
N VAL A 515 -6.32 -2.59 -10.48
CA VAL A 515 -7.17 -3.17 -9.45
C VAL A 515 -6.28 -3.55 -8.26
N MET A 516 -6.38 -2.79 -7.18
CA MET A 516 -5.58 -3.00 -5.97
C MET A 516 -6.44 -3.54 -4.84
N VAL A 517 -5.91 -4.53 -4.11
CA VAL A 517 -6.55 -5.15 -2.95
C VAL A 517 -5.68 -4.90 -1.72
N THR A 518 -6.31 -4.36 -0.68
CA THR A 518 -5.65 -3.97 0.57
C THR A 518 -5.90 -4.98 1.68
N ALA A 519 -5.01 -5.00 2.69
CA ALA A 519 -5.11 -5.92 3.82
C ALA A 519 -6.38 -5.71 4.67
N SER A 520 -6.97 -4.51 4.66
CA SER A 520 -8.23 -4.21 5.34
C SER A 520 -9.47 -4.74 4.62
N GLY A 521 -9.32 -5.39 3.46
CA GLY A 521 -10.45 -5.91 2.69
C GLY A 521 -11.09 -4.89 1.75
N LYS A 522 -10.42 -3.76 1.48
CA LYS A 522 -10.89 -2.73 0.53
C LYS A 522 -10.24 -2.91 -0.85
N LEU A 523 -11.05 -2.80 -1.89
CA LEU A 523 -10.65 -2.84 -3.29
C LEU A 523 -10.72 -1.44 -3.90
N PHE A 524 -9.76 -1.13 -4.77
CA PHE A 524 -9.70 0.12 -5.50
C PHE A 524 -9.50 -0.12 -6.99
N GLY A 525 -10.22 0.63 -7.81
CA GLY A 525 -9.93 0.81 -9.23
C GLY A 525 -9.27 2.16 -9.44
N ILE A 526 -7.99 2.15 -9.78
CA ILE A 526 -7.18 3.37 -9.96
C ILE A 526 -6.77 3.48 -11.42
N ASP A 527 -6.95 4.66 -12.00
CA ASP A 527 -6.42 4.95 -13.32
C ASP A 527 -4.88 5.00 -13.29
N SER A 528 -4.23 4.15 -14.09
CA SER A 528 -2.76 4.12 -14.15
C SER A 528 -2.14 5.42 -14.66
N LYS A 529 -2.84 6.24 -15.46
CA LYS A 529 -2.27 7.47 -16.02
C LYS A 529 -2.27 8.62 -15.01
N SER A 530 -3.38 8.81 -14.30
CA SER A 530 -3.56 9.94 -13.37
C SER A 530 -3.38 9.59 -11.90
N GLY A 531 -3.46 8.30 -11.54
CA GLY A 531 -3.53 7.85 -10.15
C GLY A 531 -4.87 8.15 -9.46
N THR A 532 -5.89 8.61 -10.19
CA THR A 532 -7.20 8.89 -9.58
C THR A 532 -7.95 7.60 -9.26
N ILE A 533 -8.57 7.58 -8.08
CA ILE A 533 -9.45 6.47 -7.66
C ILE A 533 -10.79 6.65 -8.38
N LEU A 534 -11.13 5.72 -9.27
CA LEU A 534 -12.36 5.75 -10.05
C LEU A 534 -13.50 5.04 -9.31
N TRP A 535 -13.21 3.92 -8.66
CA TRP A 535 -14.19 3.21 -7.84
C TRP A 535 -13.51 2.57 -6.63
N LYS A 536 -14.32 2.31 -5.60
CA LYS A 536 -13.90 1.63 -4.39
C LYS A 536 -15.00 0.69 -3.89
N GLN A 537 -14.60 -0.42 -3.29
CA GLN A 537 -15.51 -1.41 -2.74
C GLN A 537 -14.92 -1.97 -1.45
N TYR A 538 -15.65 -1.87 -0.34
CA TYR A 538 -15.30 -2.51 0.92
C TYR A 538 -15.94 -3.89 1.03
N LEU A 539 -15.19 -4.86 1.57
CA LEU A 539 -15.68 -6.19 1.92
C LEU A 539 -15.68 -6.31 3.45
N GLU A 540 -16.87 -6.53 4.01
CA GLU A 540 -17.04 -6.70 5.45
C GLU A 540 -16.45 -8.04 5.94
N ASN A 541 -16.09 -8.10 7.23
CA ASN A 541 -15.63 -9.31 7.93
C ASN A 541 -14.31 -9.91 7.43
N VAL A 542 -13.44 -9.12 6.80
CA VAL A 542 -12.11 -9.56 6.40
C VAL A 542 -11.14 -9.46 7.57
N LYS A 543 -10.45 -10.55 7.91
CA LYS A 543 -9.44 -10.56 8.98
C LYS A 543 -8.11 -9.97 8.48
N PRO A 544 -7.33 -9.25 9.32
CA PRO A 544 -6.07 -8.61 8.90
C PRO A 544 -5.02 -9.58 8.33
N ASN A 545 -5.03 -10.84 8.77
CA ASN A 545 -4.06 -11.86 8.37
C ASN A 545 -4.52 -12.73 7.19
N SER A 546 -5.60 -12.34 6.51
CA SER A 546 -6.14 -13.10 5.38
C SER A 546 -5.18 -13.12 4.20
N VAL A 547 -5.19 -14.21 3.44
CA VAL A 547 -4.41 -14.36 2.20
C VAL A 547 -5.32 -14.05 1.02
N PHE A 548 -4.88 -13.14 0.16
CA PHE A 548 -5.63 -12.70 -1.02
C PHE A 548 -4.96 -13.22 -2.28
N LYS A 549 -5.77 -13.69 -3.24
CA LYS A 549 -5.31 -13.97 -4.60
C LYS A 549 -6.30 -13.39 -5.60
N LEU A 550 -5.82 -12.47 -6.42
CA LEU A 550 -6.60 -11.82 -7.47
C LEU A 550 -6.33 -12.53 -8.80
N MET A 551 -7.38 -12.90 -9.52
CA MET A 551 -7.27 -13.54 -10.82
C MET A 551 -8.18 -12.84 -11.84
N VAL A 552 -7.61 -12.53 -13.01
CA VAL A 552 -8.35 -11.98 -14.15
C VAL A 552 -8.92 -13.14 -14.98
N GLN A 553 -10.23 -13.38 -14.88
CA GLN A 553 -10.89 -14.45 -15.62
C GLN A 553 -11.24 -14.06 -17.06
N ARG A 554 -11.74 -12.83 -17.25
CA ARG A 554 -12.12 -12.29 -18.56
C ARG A 554 -11.70 -10.83 -18.68
N THR A 555 -11.01 -10.50 -19.78
CA THR A 555 -10.58 -9.13 -20.11
C THR A 555 -11.69 -8.37 -20.83
N THR A 556 -11.43 -7.12 -21.23
CA THR A 556 -12.35 -6.26 -21.99
C THR A 556 -12.36 -6.54 -23.50
N ALA A 557 -11.58 -7.52 -23.97
CA ALA A 557 -11.36 -7.77 -25.39
C ALA A 557 -12.56 -8.42 -26.12
N HIS A 558 -13.55 -8.93 -25.39
CA HIS A 558 -14.66 -9.69 -25.95
C HIS A 558 -15.98 -8.91 -25.80
N PHE A 559 -16.31 -8.03 -26.74
CA PHE A 559 -17.60 -7.36 -26.78
C PHE A 559 -18.68 -8.33 -27.31
N PRO A 560 -19.83 -8.54 -26.64
CA PRO A 560 -20.46 -7.68 -25.63
C PRO A 560 -20.28 -8.15 -24.16
N HIS A 561 -19.43 -9.13 -23.87
CA HIS A 561 -19.32 -9.71 -22.54
C HIS A 561 -18.55 -8.78 -21.57
N PRO A 562 -19.06 -8.51 -20.35
CA PRO A 562 -18.38 -7.62 -19.42
C PRO A 562 -17.11 -8.26 -18.83
N PRO A 563 -16.05 -7.49 -18.56
CA PRO A 563 -14.85 -8.03 -17.91
C PRO A 563 -15.16 -8.56 -16.50
N GLN A 564 -14.40 -9.56 -16.07
CA GLN A 564 -14.64 -10.27 -14.81
C GLN A 564 -13.32 -10.61 -14.11
N CYS A 565 -13.23 -10.22 -12.84
CA CYS A 565 -12.16 -10.60 -11.93
C CYS A 565 -12.71 -11.40 -10.75
N THR A 566 -11.88 -12.29 -10.22
CA THR A 566 -12.21 -13.11 -9.06
C THR A 566 -11.15 -12.89 -7.99
N LEU A 567 -11.60 -12.52 -6.79
CA LEU A 567 -10.78 -12.41 -5.60
C LEU A 567 -11.07 -13.62 -4.70
N LEU A 568 -10.05 -14.45 -4.45
CA LEU A 568 -10.08 -15.49 -3.44
C LEU A 568 -9.50 -14.92 -2.14
N ILE A 569 -10.30 -14.95 -1.07
CA ILE A 569 -9.90 -14.55 0.28
C ILE A 569 -9.88 -15.79 1.14
N LYS A 570 -8.72 -16.15 1.66
CA LYS A 570 -8.54 -17.25 2.59
C LYS A 570 -8.27 -16.69 3.98
N ASP A 571 -9.13 -17.02 4.93
CA ASP A 571 -8.88 -16.73 6.33
C ASP A 571 -7.78 -17.66 6.86
N LYS A 572 -6.82 -17.10 7.60
CA LYS A 572 -5.67 -17.83 8.12
C LYS A 572 -6.03 -18.68 9.34
N ASP A 573 -6.96 -18.21 10.16
CA ASP A 573 -7.31 -18.86 11.42
C ASP A 573 -8.27 -20.03 11.18
N THR A 574 -9.32 -19.82 10.38
CA THR A 574 -10.29 -20.89 10.04
C THR A 574 -9.87 -21.72 8.83
N GLY A 575 -8.98 -21.21 7.98
CA GLY A 575 -8.59 -21.84 6.72
C GLY A 575 -9.64 -21.76 5.60
N LEU A 576 -10.85 -21.25 5.89
CA LEU A 576 -11.96 -21.19 4.94
C LEU A 576 -11.70 -20.13 3.85
N GLY A 577 -12.09 -20.49 2.62
CA GLY A 577 -12.00 -19.62 1.46
C GLY A 577 -13.35 -18.97 1.13
N SER A 578 -13.32 -17.72 0.70
CA SER A 578 -14.46 -17.05 0.07
C SER A 578 -14.06 -16.47 -1.28
N LEU A 579 -14.98 -16.55 -2.24
CA LEU A 579 -14.78 -16.05 -3.59
C LEU A 579 -15.67 -14.81 -3.80
N ASN A 580 -15.06 -13.74 -4.28
CA ASN A 580 -15.75 -12.51 -4.65
C ASN A 580 -15.52 -12.23 -6.13
N VAL A 581 -16.59 -12.20 -6.91
CA VAL A 581 -16.55 -11.98 -8.36
C VAL A 581 -17.12 -10.60 -8.67
N PHE A 582 -16.37 -9.80 -9.40
CA PHE A 582 -16.73 -8.41 -9.67
C PHE A 582 -16.22 -7.95 -11.04
N ASN A 583 -16.81 -6.87 -11.53
CA ASN A 583 -16.35 -6.18 -12.72
C ASN A 583 -15.20 -5.21 -12.34
N PRO A 584 -13.98 -5.39 -12.88
CA PRO A 584 -12.82 -4.58 -12.51
C PRO A 584 -12.87 -3.13 -13.01
N ILE A 585 -13.74 -2.78 -13.96
CA ILE A 585 -13.84 -1.42 -14.51
C ILE A 585 -14.76 -0.54 -13.65
N PHE A 586 -15.84 -1.12 -13.12
CA PHE A 586 -16.86 -0.38 -12.36
C PHE A 586 -16.90 -0.73 -10.86
N GLY A 587 -16.22 -1.79 -10.43
CA GLY A 587 -16.22 -2.24 -9.03
C GLY A 587 -17.48 -2.98 -8.57
N LYS A 588 -18.50 -3.08 -9.43
CA LYS A 588 -19.77 -3.74 -9.08
C LYS A 588 -19.60 -5.26 -9.02
N LYS A 589 -20.18 -5.89 -7.98
CA LYS A 589 -20.28 -7.35 -7.88
C LYS A 589 -21.04 -7.92 -9.08
N SER A 590 -20.54 -9.00 -9.64
CA SER A 590 -21.17 -9.67 -10.79
C SER A 590 -22.42 -10.44 -10.32
N HIS A 591 -23.46 -10.52 -11.15
CA HIS A 591 -24.70 -11.25 -10.86
C HIS A 591 -24.56 -12.79 -10.91
N ILE A 592 -23.34 -13.31 -10.98
CA ILE A 592 -23.06 -14.73 -11.13
C ILE A 592 -23.07 -15.38 -9.75
N SER A 593 -23.76 -16.51 -9.61
CA SER A 593 -23.71 -17.29 -8.37
C SER A 593 -22.32 -17.91 -8.20
N VAL A 594 -21.74 -17.65 -7.03
CA VAL A 594 -20.41 -18.14 -6.67
C VAL A 594 -20.58 -19.44 -5.88
N PRO A 595 -19.76 -20.49 -6.12
CA PRO A 595 -19.84 -21.71 -5.35
C PRO A 595 -19.49 -21.47 -3.87
N ALA A 596 -20.29 -22.02 -2.97
CA ALA A 596 -19.94 -22.07 -1.55
C ALA A 596 -18.74 -23.01 -1.35
N LEU A 597 -17.75 -22.56 -0.58
CA LEU A 597 -16.55 -23.33 -0.27
C LEU A 597 -16.61 -23.76 1.20
N PRO A 598 -17.24 -24.91 1.52
CA PRO A 598 -17.41 -25.35 2.90
C PRO A 598 -16.11 -25.86 3.54
N ARG A 599 -15.05 -26.04 2.74
CA ARG A 599 -13.78 -26.63 3.13
C ARG A 599 -12.62 -25.66 2.90
N PRO A 600 -11.53 -25.80 3.66
CA PRO A 600 -10.32 -25.03 3.45
C PRO A 600 -9.76 -25.24 2.03
N VAL A 601 -9.45 -24.13 1.36
CA VAL A 601 -8.81 -24.17 0.03
C VAL A 601 -7.30 -24.22 0.22
N LEU A 602 -6.65 -25.22 -0.38
CA LEU A 602 -5.19 -25.38 -0.35
C LEU A 602 -4.51 -24.57 -1.45
N GLN A 603 -5.01 -24.66 -2.69
CA GLN A 603 -4.42 -24.01 -3.85
C GLN A 603 -5.48 -23.61 -4.87
N SER A 604 -5.14 -22.64 -5.72
CA SER A 604 -5.91 -22.27 -6.89
C SER A 604 -5.06 -22.19 -8.14
N LEU A 605 -5.62 -22.61 -9.28
CA LEU A 605 -4.98 -22.60 -10.59
C LEU A 605 -5.92 -22.00 -11.64
N LEU A 606 -5.45 -20.97 -12.35
CA LEU A 606 -6.19 -20.38 -13.47
C LEU A 606 -5.74 -21.06 -14.76
N LEU A 607 -6.66 -21.75 -15.43
CA LEU A 607 -6.38 -22.42 -16.70
C LEU A 607 -6.59 -21.47 -17.88
N PRO A 608 -5.87 -21.68 -19.00
CA PRO A 608 -6.11 -20.94 -20.24
C PRO A 608 -7.37 -21.41 -20.97
N LEU A 609 -8.00 -22.51 -20.52
CA LEU A 609 -9.28 -23.00 -21.06
C LEU A 609 -10.38 -21.97 -20.82
N MET A 610 -11.21 -21.74 -21.84
CA MET A 610 -12.28 -20.74 -21.83
C MET A 610 -13.63 -21.41 -22.00
N ASP A 611 -14.62 -20.91 -21.27
CA ASP A 611 -16.03 -21.26 -21.51
C ASP A 611 -16.59 -20.56 -22.77
N GLN A 612 -17.84 -20.85 -23.12
CA GLN A 612 -18.60 -20.21 -24.22
C GLN A 612 -18.65 -18.68 -24.08
N ASP A 613 -18.63 -18.19 -22.83
CA ASP A 613 -18.60 -16.76 -22.51
C ASP A 613 -17.17 -16.18 -22.40
N TYR A 614 -16.15 -16.89 -22.90
CA TYR A 614 -14.74 -16.48 -22.86
C TYR A 614 -14.18 -16.25 -21.45
N ALA A 615 -14.77 -16.87 -20.43
CA ALA A 615 -14.27 -16.85 -19.06
C ALA A 615 -13.25 -17.98 -18.84
N LYS A 616 -12.06 -17.63 -18.35
CA LYS A 616 -11.03 -18.62 -17.99
C LYS A 616 -11.47 -19.46 -16.79
N VAL A 617 -11.21 -20.77 -16.86
CA VAL A 617 -11.58 -21.72 -15.82
C VAL A 617 -10.62 -21.63 -14.63
N LEU A 618 -11.17 -21.43 -13.44
CA LEU A 618 -10.46 -21.46 -12.17
C LEU A 618 -10.69 -22.82 -11.49
N LEU A 619 -9.61 -23.52 -11.15
CA LEU A 619 -9.65 -24.72 -10.32
C LEU A 619 -9.23 -24.38 -8.90
N LEU A 620 -9.97 -24.91 -7.92
CA LEU A 620 -9.72 -24.75 -6.49
C LEU A 620 -9.62 -26.13 -5.87
N VAL A 621 -8.51 -26.40 -5.18
CA VAL A 621 -8.22 -27.68 -4.53
C VAL A 621 -8.55 -27.55 -3.05
N ASP A 622 -9.39 -28.46 -2.54
CA ASP A 622 -9.76 -28.52 -1.12
C ASP A 622 -8.80 -29.39 -0.28
N ASP A 623 -9.09 -29.47 1.03
CA ASP A 623 -8.35 -30.27 2.01
C ASP A 623 -8.45 -31.80 1.79
N GLN A 624 -9.48 -32.26 1.07
CA GLN A 624 -9.67 -33.65 0.64
C GLN A 624 -9.09 -33.93 -0.74
N TYR A 625 -8.35 -32.97 -1.31
CA TYR A 625 -7.81 -33.05 -2.66
C TYR A 625 -8.88 -33.25 -3.75
N LYS A 626 -10.10 -32.76 -3.52
CA LYS A 626 -11.14 -32.62 -4.55
C LYS A 626 -11.02 -31.27 -5.21
N VAL A 627 -11.33 -31.24 -6.51
CA VAL A 627 -11.23 -30.02 -7.31
C VAL A 627 -12.61 -29.47 -7.58
N THR A 628 -12.79 -28.19 -7.27
CA THR A 628 -13.96 -27.42 -7.67
C THR A 628 -13.58 -26.50 -8.83
N ALA A 629 -14.35 -26.57 -9.92
CA ALA A 629 -14.16 -25.74 -11.10
C ALA A 629 -15.12 -24.55 -11.08
N PHE A 630 -14.63 -23.38 -11.46
CA PHE A 630 -15.42 -22.15 -11.57
C PHE A 630 -15.03 -21.38 -12.84
N PRO A 631 -15.96 -21.15 -13.80
CA PRO A 631 -17.36 -21.60 -13.84
C PRO A 631 -17.54 -23.12 -14.02
N SER A 632 -18.61 -23.69 -13.48
CA SER A 632 -18.94 -25.13 -13.57
C SER A 632 -20.03 -25.42 -14.61
N THR A 633 -19.88 -24.92 -15.84
CA THR A 633 -20.83 -25.20 -16.93
C THR A 633 -20.59 -26.58 -17.53
N LYS A 634 -21.60 -27.15 -18.20
CA LYS A 634 -21.50 -28.48 -18.83
C LYS A 634 -20.36 -28.55 -19.86
N ASN A 635 -20.15 -27.47 -20.61
CA ASN A 635 -19.09 -27.35 -21.60
C ASN A 635 -17.71 -27.41 -20.93
N VAL A 636 -17.50 -26.63 -19.86
CA VAL A 636 -16.26 -26.65 -19.10
C VAL A 636 -15.98 -28.04 -18.52
N LEU A 637 -16.99 -28.70 -17.96
CA LEU A 637 -16.82 -30.05 -17.40
C LEU A 637 -16.42 -31.07 -18.47
N GLN A 638 -17.00 -30.99 -19.67
CA GLN A 638 -16.61 -31.86 -20.78
C GLN A 638 -15.17 -31.57 -21.24
N GLN A 639 -14.80 -30.29 -21.42
CA GLN A 639 -13.44 -29.90 -21.77
C GLN A 639 -12.41 -30.36 -20.71
N LEU A 640 -12.76 -30.25 -19.43
CA LEU A 640 -11.92 -30.74 -18.33
C LEU A 640 -11.80 -32.27 -18.37
N GLN A 641 -12.85 -33.02 -18.69
CA GLN A 641 -12.75 -34.48 -18.84
C GLN A 641 -11.83 -34.91 -19.98
N GLU A 642 -11.80 -34.15 -21.08
CA GLU A 642 -10.92 -34.39 -22.22
C GLU A 642 -9.46 -34.01 -21.88
N THR A 643 -9.25 -32.93 -21.13
CA THR A 643 -7.92 -32.37 -20.84
C THR A 643 -7.34 -32.74 -19.48
N ALA A 644 -8.09 -33.44 -18.61
CA ALA A 644 -7.70 -33.77 -17.24
C ALA A 644 -6.32 -34.41 -17.15
N SER A 645 -6.01 -35.31 -18.10
CA SER A 645 -4.72 -36.01 -18.20
C SER A 645 -3.49 -35.11 -18.45
N SER A 646 -3.69 -33.82 -18.72
CA SER A 646 -2.62 -32.83 -18.90
C SER A 646 -2.53 -31.81 -17.76
N ILE A 647 -3.44 -31.86 -16.79
CA ILE A 647 -3.52 -30.89 -15.70
C ILE A 647 -2.83 -31.48 -14.46
N PHE A 648 -1.80 -30.77 -14.01
CA PHE A 648 -1.04 -31.08 -12.80
C PHE A 648 -1.06 -29.89 -11.87
N PHE A 649 -1.05 -30.14 -10.57
CA PHE A 649 -0.91 -29.10 -9.56
C PHE A 649 0.03 -29.57 -8.46
N TYR A 650 0.64 -28.62 -7.76
CA TYR A 650 1.66 -28.89 -6.75
C TYR A 650 1.30 -28.17 -5.45
N LEU A 651 1.32 -28.90 -4.34
CA LEU A 651 1.10 -28.36 -3.01
C LEU A 651 2.43 -28.25 -2.28
N VAL A 652 2.57 -27.16 -1.52
CA VAL A 652 3.78 -26.87 -0.75
C VAL A 652 3.37 -26.67 0.69
N ASP A 653 3.74 -27.62 1.55
CA ASP A 653 3.61 -27.50 3.00
C ASP A 653 4.96 -27.09 3.59
N SER A 654 5.12 -25.80 3.83
CA SER A 654 6.33 -25.24 4.45
C SER A 654 6.57 -25.69 5.89
N SER A 655 5.53 -26.15 6.60
CA SER A 655 5.64 -26.56 8.01
C SER A 655 6.23 -27.96 8.16
N GLN A 656 5.86 -28.86 7.24
CA GLN A 656 6.38 -30.22 7.14
C GLN A 656 7.56 -30.34 6.17
N GLY A 657 7.87 -29.29 5.41
CA GLY A 657 8.90 -29.32 4.38
C GLY A 657 8.52 -30.19 3.18
N ARG A 658 7.23 -30.45 2.96
CA ARG A 658 6.74 -31.38 1.95
C ARG A 658 6.25 -30.64 0.70
N LEU A 659 6.73 -31.08 -0.46
CA LEU A 659 6.20 -30.70 -1.77
C LEU A 659 5.58 -31.92 -2.42
N SER A 660 4.32 -31.83 -2.82
CA SER A 660 3.60 -32.94 -3.44
C SER A 660 2.98 -32.50 -4.76
N GLY A 661 3.08 -33.36 -5.77
CA GLY A 661 2.47 -33.15 -7.07
C GLY A 661 1.32 -34.09 -7.30
N PHE A 662 0.23 -33.56 -7.81
CA PHE A 662 -1.01 -34.27 -8.04
C PHE A 662 -1.46 -34.14 -9.49
N HIS A 663 -2.14 -35.18 -9.94
CA HIS A 663 -2.80 -35.26 -11.23
C HIS A 663 -4.30 -35.01 -11.11
N LEU A 664 -4.92 -34.38 -12.10
CA LEU A 664 -6.38 -34.32 -12.19
C LEU A 664 -6.96 -35.54 -12.89
N ARG A 665 -7.90 -36.24 -12.24
CA ARG A 665 -8.68 -37.32 -12.86
C ARG A 665 -9.94 -36.79 -13.53
N LYS A 666 -10.54 -37.62 -14.40
CA LYS A 666 -11.76 -37.27 -15.16
C LYS A 666 -13.00 -37.00 -14.27
N ASP A 667 -13.02 -37.54 -13.06
CA ASP A 667 -14.06 -37.33 -12.06
C ASP A 667 -13.82 -36.09 -11.18
N LEU A 668 -12.83 -35.26 -11.51
CA LEU A 668 -12.37 -34.10 -10.72
C LEU A 668 -11.83 -34.48 -9.33
N SER A 669 -11.54 -35.76 -9.11
CA SER A 669 -10.67 -36.20 -8.03
C SER A 669 -9.20 -36.04 -8.44
N THR A 670 -8.31 -36.23 -7.49
CA THR A 670 -6.89 -36.04 -7.74
C THR A 670 -6.11 -37.23 -7.22
N GLU A 671 -5.00 -37.53 -7.89
CA GLU A 671 -4.09 -38.61 -7.49
C GLU A 671 -2.69 -38.05 -7.26
N LEU A 672 -2.04 -38.53 -6.21
CA LEU A 672 -0.66 -38.17 -5.89
C LEU A 672 0.28 -38.87 -6.87
N ILE A 673 1.14 -38.11 -7.55
CA ILE A 673 2.15 -38.63 -8.49
C ILE A 673 3.53 -38.66 -7.85
N TRP A 674 3.93 -37.56 -7.21
CA TRP A 674 5.27 -37.40 -6.68
C TRP A 674 5.25 -36.64 -5.37
N GLU A 675 6.27 -36.90 -4.55
CA GLU A 675 6.47 -36.26 -3.25
C GLU A 675 7.96 -36.04 -3.03
N VAL A 676 8.33 -34.81 -2.69
CA VAL A 676 9.68 -34.41 -2.30
C VAL A 676 9.61 -33.85 -0.89
N VAL A 677 10.42 -34.42 0.01
CA VAL A 677 10.47 -34.01 1.42
C VAL A 677 11.82 -33.36 1.69
N ILE A 678 11.77 -32.11 2.14
CA ILE A 678 12.92 -31.32 2.59
C ILE A 678 12.97 -31.41 4.12
N PRO A 679 14.08 -31.86 4.73
CA PRO A 679 14.16 -32.08 6.17
C PRO A 679 14.12 -30.75 6.94
N THR A 680 13.02 -30.54 7.68
CA THR A 680 12.75 -29.31 8.44
C THR A 680 13.70 -29.07 9.62
N GLU A 681 14.37 -30.12 10.09
CA GLU A 681 15.41 -30.03 11.12
C GLU A 681 16.62 -29.21 10.62
N MET A 682 16.94 -29.28 9.33
CA MET A 682 18.09 -28.61 8.73
C MET A 682 17.72 -27.38 7.90
N GLN A 683 16.60 -27.43 7.17
CA GLN A 683 16.22 -26.43 6.18
C GLN A 683 14.74 -26.10 6.25
N LYS A 684 14.39 -24.83 6.06
CA LYS A 684 13.01 -24.35 5.99
C LYS A 684 12.75 -23.74 4.61
N ILE A 685 11.61 -24.09 4.01
CA ILE A 685 11.16 -23.49 2.74
C ILE A 685 10.73 -22.04 3.00
N VAL A 686 11.34 -21.10 2.27
CA VAL A 686 11.06 -19.66 2.39
C VAL A 686 10.13 -19.19 1.27
N GLY A 687 10.31 -19.70 0.06
CA GLY A 687 9.49 -19.30 -1.07
C GLY A 687 9.57 -20.28 -2.23
N VAL A 688 8.51 -20.32 -3.02
CA VAL A 688 8.41 -21.09 -4.27
C VAL A 688 7.88 -20.17 -5.35
N LYS A 689 8.62 -20.04 -6.47
CA LYS A 689 8.16 -19.29 -7.65
C LYS A 689 8.24 -20.17 -8.90
N GLY A 690 7.11 -20.27 -9.59
CA GLY A 690 7.07 -20.70 -11.00
C GLY A 690 7.28 -19.52 -11.93
N LYS A 691 7.38 -19.81 -13.23
CA LYS A 691 7.36 -18.79 -14.28
C LYS A 691 5.98 -18.13 -14.35
N ARG A 692 5.93 -16.90 -14.87
CA ARG A 692 4.65 -16.23 -15.10
C ARG A 692 3.93 -16.87 -16.30
N ALA A 693 2.65 -17.18 -16.15
CA ALA A 693 1.88 -17.85 -17.21
C ALA A 693 1.65 -17.01 -18.48
N ASN A 694 1.78 -15.68 -18.37
CA ASN A 694 1.63 -14.73 -19.47
C ASN A 694 2.99 -14.32 -20.09
N GLU A 695 4.09 -14.94 -19.69
CA GLU A 695 5.41 -14.66 -20.24
C GLU A 695 5.60 -15.41 -21.57
N HIS A 696 5.99 -14.67 -22.60
CA HIS A 696 6.40 -15.22 -23.89
C HIS A 696 7.91 -15.06 -24.08
N VAL A 697 8.50 -16.05 -24.76
CA VAL A 697 9.94 -16.08 -25.08
C VAL A 697 10.11 -16.03 -26.59
N HIS A 698 10.68 -14.94 -27.11
CA HIS A 698 10.85 -14.74 -28.55
C HIS A 698 11.91 -15.67 -29.16
N SER A 699 13.10 -15.73 -28.56
CA SER A 699 14.21 -16.56 -29.05
C SER A 699 14.42 -17.82 -28.22
N GLN A 700 14.32 -18.98 -28.86
CA GLN A 700 14.51 -20.31 -28.27
C GLN A 700 15.99 -20.65 -28.02
N GLY A 701 16.90 -20.02 -28.76
CA GLY A 701 18.34 -20.20 -28.60
C GLY A 701 19.09 -18.88 -28.58
N ARG A 702 20.38 -18.95 -28.24
CA ARG A 702 21.32 -17.83 -28.28
C ARG A 702 22.40 -18.15 -29.30
N VAL A 703 22.67 -17.20 -30.18
CA VAL A 703 23.72 -17.33 -31.20
C VAL A 703 25.08 -17.14 -30.54
N MET A 704 26.01 -18.04 -30.82
CA MET A 704 27.39 -18.02 -30.35
C MET A 704 28.30 -17.33 -31.39
N GLY A 705 29.54 -16.98 -31.02
CA GLY A 705 30.47 -16.28 -31.91
C GLY A 705 30.74 -17.03 -33.22
N ASP A 706 30.86 -18.36 -33.15
CA ASP A 706 31.06 -19.25 -34.30
C ASP A 706 29.82 -19.49 -35.18
N ARG A 707 28.74 -18.72 -34.97
CA ARG A 707 27.42 -18.86 -35.60
C ARG A 707 26.67 -20.13 -35.23
N SER A 708 27.16 -20.91 -34.26
CA SER A 708 26.38 -21.99 -33.66
C SER A 708 25.26 -21.43 -32.78
N VAL A 709 24.29 -22.26 -32.43
CA VAL A 709 23.16 -21.88 -31.57
C VAL A 709 23.20 -22.71 -30.31
N LEU A 710 23.22 -22.04 -29.16
CA LEU A 710 23.05 -22.66 -27.86
C LEU A 710 21.58 -22.56 -27.44
N TYR A 711 20.88 -23.68 -27.37
CA TYR A 711 19.45 -23.72 -27.09
C TYR A 711 19.15 -23.57 -25.60
N LYS A 712 18.17 -22.72 -25.29
CA LYS A 712 17.72 -22.46 -23.92
C LYS A 712 16.85 -23.61 -23.43
N TYR A 713 17.02 -24.00 -22.18
CA TYR A 713 16.13 -24.97 -21.55
C TYR A 713 14.88 -24.27 -20.99
N LEU A 714 13.77 -24.35 -21.74
CA LEU A 714 12.55 -23.58 -21.48
C LEU A 714 11.41 -24.44 -20.90
N ASN A 715 11.64 -25.06 -19.75
CA ASN A 715 10.60 -25.83 -19.07
C ASN A 715 9.51 -24.89 -18.48
N PRO A 716 8.25 -24.94 -18.95
CA PRO A 716 7.18 -24.07 -18.45
C PRO A 716 6.73 -24.44 -17.03
N ASN A 717 6.95 -25.69 -16.61
CA ASN A 717 6.51 -26.25 -15.34
C ASN A 717 7.60 -26.21 -14.26
N LEU A 718 8.72 -25.53 -14.52
CA LEU A 718 9.84 -25.47 -13.60
C LEU A 718 9.52 -24.55 -12.40
N LEU A 719 9.79 -25.06 -11.20
CA LEU A 719 9.62 -24.35 -9.94
C LEU A 719 10.98 -24.08 -9.33
N ALA A 720 11.23 -22.83 -8.94
CA ALA A 720 12.37 -22.46 -8.12
C ALA A 720 11.94 -22.45 -6.66
N VAL A 721 12.50 -23.37 -5.87
CA VAL A 721 12.25 -23.53 -4.44
C VAL A 721 13.47 -23.04 -3.67
N VAL A 722 13.26 -22.08 -2.78
CA VAL A 722 14.31 -21.50 -1.93
C VAL A 722 14.15 -22.00 -0.50
N THR A 723 15.26 -22.42 0.09
CA THR A 723 15.35 -22.88 1.48
C THR A 723 16.41 -22.10 2.25
N GLU A 724 16.18 -21.91 3.54
CA GLU A 724 17.15 -21.34 4.48
C GLU A 724 17.45 -22.35 5.58
N SER A 725 18.70 -22.38 6.05
CA SER A 725 19.09 -23.23 7.17
C SER A 725 18.39 -22.83 8.47
N THR A 726 18.01 -23.82 9.29
CA THR A 726 17.50 -23.60 10.65
C THR A 726 18.60 -23.10 11.58
N ASP A 727 19.82 -23.60 11.42
CA ASP A 727 21.00 -23.08 12.11
C ASP A 727 21.33 -21.68 11.59
N SER A 728 21.18 -20.69 12.47
CA SER A 728 21.44 -19.28 12.17
C SER A 728 22.88 -18.86 12.49
N HIS A 729 23.72 -19.80 12.95
CA HIS A 729 25.11 -19.53 13.26
C HIS A 729 25.90 -19.16 11.99
N GLN A 730 26.67 -18.07 12.06
CA GLN A 730 27.29 -17.42 10.90
C GLN A 730 28.16 -18.36 10.03
N GLU A 731 28.82 -19.35 10.63
CA GLU A 731 29.69 -20.27 9.90
C GLU A 731 28.98 -21.47 9.28
N ARG A 732 27.81 -21.83 9.82
CA ARG A 732 27.04 -23.02 9.46
C ARG A 732 25.79 -22.68 8.65
N SER A 733 25.38 -21.42 8.63
CA SER A 733 24.20 -21.00 7.88
C SER A 733 24.41 -21.18 6.38
N PHE A 734 23.35 -21.55 5.67
CA PHE A 734 23.37 -21.69 4.23
C PHE A 734 21.99 -21.44 3.62
N VAL A 735 21.98 -21.16 2.32
CA VAL A 735 20.77 -21.00 1.50
C VAL A 735 20.79 -22.08 0.43
N GLY A 736 19.70 -22.84 0.30
CA GLY A 736 19.54 -23.88 -0.72
C GLY A 736 18.57 -23.45 -1.82
N ILE A 737 18.92 -23.73 -3.08
CA ILE A 737 18.11 -23.50 -4.28
C ILE A 737 17.84 -24.87 -4.91
N PHE A 738 16.57 -25.21 -5.08
CA PHE A 738 16.14 -26.41 -5.79
C PHE A 738 15.29 -26.01 -7.00
N LEU A 739 15.70 -26.45 -8.19
CA LEU A 739 14.90 -26.33 -9.40
C LEU A 739 14.18 -27.66 -9.61
N ILE A 740 12.87 -27.67 -9.44
CA ILE A 740 12.04 -28.89 -9.46
C ILE A 740 11.04 -28.79 -10.61
N ASP A 741 10.91 -29.85 -11.40
CA ASP A 741 9.84 -29.95 -12.38
C ASP A 741 8.50 -30.23 -11.66
N GLY A 742 7.52 -29.32 -11.81
CA GLY A 742 6.23 -29.41 -11.14
C GLY A 742 5.33 -30.58 -11.59
N VAL A 743 5.63 -31.22 -12.72
CA VAL A 743 4.87 -32.37 -13.25
C VAL A 743 5.46 -33.67 -12.74
N THR A 744 6.78 -33.86 -12.83
CA THR A 744 7.43 -35.14 -12.49
C THR A 744 8.02 -35.19 -11.08
N GLY A 745 8.25 -34.05 -10.44
CA GLY A 745 8.96 -33.95 -9.16
C GLY A 745 10.47 -34.15 -9.28
N ARG A 746 11.01 -34.28 -10.51
CA ARG A 746 12.45 -34.42 -10.73
C ARG A 746 13.16 -33.12 -10.33
N ILE A 747 14.16 -33.25 -9.47
CA ILE A 747 15.08 -32.16 -9.16
C ILE A 747 16.03 -32.01 -10.36
N VAL A 748 15.86 -30.91 -11.10
CA VAL A 748 16.66 -30.55 -12.28
C VAL A 748 18.04 -30.06 -11.85
N HIS A 749 18.09 -29.26 -10.80
CA HIS A 749 19.33 -28.71 -10.25
C HIS A 749 19.20 -28.41 -8.76
N GLU A 750 20.29 -28.59 -8.03
CA GLU A 750 20.44 -28.23 -6.63
C GLU A 750 21.70 -27.38 -6.48
N ALA A 751 21.57 -26.24 -5.79
CA ALA A 751 22.69 -25.40 -5.42
C ALA A 751 22.60 -25.01 -3.94
N VAL A 752 23.72 -25.13 -3.22
CA VAL A 752 23.82 -24.78 -1.80
C VAL A 752 24.86 -23.70 -1.60
N GLN A 753 24.41 -22.51 -1.21
CA GLN A 753 25.28 -21.39 -0.90
C GLN A 753 25.63 -21.39 0.59
N ARG A 754 26.88 -21.73 0.90
CA ARG A 754 27.40 -21.80 2.27
C ARG A 754 27.69 -20.40 2.82
N LYS A 755 27.57 -20.24 4.14
CA LYS A 755 27.79 -18.97 4.87
C LYS A 755 26.92 -17.85 4.30
N ALA A 756 25.66 -18.19 4.03
CA ALA A 756 24.64 -17.29 3.52
C ALA A 756 23.44 -17.26 4.46
N ARG A 757 22.72 -16.15 4.47
CA ARG A 757 21.49 -15.94 5.25
C ARG A 757 20.49 -15.11 4.44
N GLY A 758 19.20 -15.28 4.74
CA GLY A 758 18.14 -14.43 4.22
C GLY A 758 18.10 -13.01 4.82
N PRO A 759 17.13 -12.18 4.39
CA PRO A 759 16.02 -12.53 3.50
C PRO A 759 16.49 -12.82 2.07
N VAL A 760 16.00 -13.92 1.48
CA VAL A 760 16.31 -14.29 0.09
C VAL A 760 15.24 -13.76 -0.86
N HIS A 761 15.64 -12.90 -1.78
CA HIS A 761 14.78 -12.43 -2.87
C HIS A 761 15.19 -13.10 -4.18
N PHE A 762 14.22 -13.58 -4.96
CA PHE A 762 14.51 -14.28 -6.21
C PHE A 762 13.46 -14.06 -7.28
N VAL A 763 13.88 -14.18 -8.54
CA VAL A 763 13.09 -14.03 -9.74
C VAL A 763 13.40 -15.20 -10.67
N HIS A 764 12.35 -15.79 -11.25
CA HIS A 764 12.42 -16.86 -12.24
C HIS A 764 11.72 -16.37 -13.50
N SER A 765 12.46 -16.28 -14.61
CA SER A 765 11.98 -15.80 -15.91
C SER A 765 12.74 -16.51 -17.03
N GLU A 766 12.09 -16.71 -18.17
CA GLU A 766 12.62 -17.41 -19.35
C GLU A 766 13.34 -18.73 -19.03
N ASN A 767 14.68 -18.74 -19.06
CA ASN A 767 15.55 -19.88 -18.78
C ASN A 767 16.51 -19.62 -17.62
N TRP A 768 16.26 -18.57 -16.82
CA TRP A 768 17.18 -18.10 -15.81
C TRP A 768 16.52 -17.83 -14.47
N VAL A 769 17.31 -17.99 -13.41
CA VAL A 769 16.89 -17.71 -12.04
C VAL A 769 17.96 -16.82 -11.42
N VAL A 770 17.52 -15.69 -10.87
CA VAL A 770 18.38 -14.77 -10.14
C VAL A 770 17.90 -14.71 -8.71
N TYR A 771 18.82 -14.88 -7.76
CA TYR A 771 18.52 -14.82 -6.33
C TYR A 771 19.59 -14.02 -5.59
N VAL A 772 19.19 -13.37 -4.50
CA VAL A 772 20.04 -12.54 -3.65
C VAL A 772 19.98 -13.02 -2.22
N TYR A 773 21.13 -13.05 -1.58
CA TYR A 773 21.30 -13.43 -0.18
C TYR A 773 22.39 -12.57 0.48
N TRP A 774 22.45 -12.63 1.81
CA TRP A 774 23.49 -12.01 2.61
C TRP A 774 24.61 -13.01 2.90
N ASN A 775 25.83 -12.72 2.47
CA ASN A 775 27.00 -13.51 2.81
C ASN A 775 27.51 -13.15 4.21
N THR A 776 27.48 -14.08 5.14
CA THR A 776 27.87 -13.87 6.55
C THR A 776 29.38 -13.80 6.73
N LYS A 777 30.16 -14.49 5.87
CA LYS A 777 31.63 -14.49 5.92
C LYS A 777 32.21 -13.14 5.52
N SER A 778 31.74 -12.59 4.40
CA SER A 778 32.23 -11.31 3.85
C SER A 778 31.37 -10.11 4.27
N ARG A 779 30.22 -10.33 4.91
CA ARG A 779 29.28 -9.30 5.38
C ARG A 779 28.82 -8.36 4.26
N ARG A 780 28.34 -8.95 3.16
CA ARG A 780 27.86 -8.21 1.98
C ARG A 780 26.72 -8.95 1.27
N ASN A 781 25.96 -8.24 0.44
CA ASN A 781 24.93 -8.85 -0.40
C ASN A 781 25.55 -9.42 -1.67
N GLU A 782 25.07 -10.57 -2.10
CA GLU A 782 25.53 -11.24 -3.31
C GLU A 782 24.34 -11.67 -4.18
N PHE A 783 24.39 -11.34 -5.46
CA PHE A 783 23.55 -11.93 -6.50
C PHE A 783 24.17 -13.25 -6.93
N SER A 784 23.35 -14.28 -7.11
CA SER A 784 23.72 -15.47 -7.86
C SER A 784 22.74 -15.67 -9.00
N VAL A 785 23.26 -16.01 -10.17
CA VAL A 785 22.49 -16.21 -11.40
C VAL A 785 22.69 -17.65 -11.83
N LEU A 786 21.61 -18.32 -12.22
CA LEU A 786 21.65 -19.58 -12.94
C LEU A 786 21.01 -19.38 -14.32
N GLU A 787 21.63 -19.92 -15.36
CA GLU A 787 21.02 -20.07 -16.69
C GLU A 787 21.04 -21.54 -17.10
N LEU A 788 19.91 -22.01 -17.64
CA LEU A 788 19.73 -23.39 -18.07
C LEU A 788 19.75 -23.47 -19.60
N PHE A 789 20.59 -24.36 -20.13
CA PHE A 789 20.75 -24.63 -21.55
C PHE A 789 20.54 -26.13 -21.83
N GLU A 790 19.97 -26.44 -22.99
CA GLU A 790 19.77 -27.82 -23.44
C GLU A 790 21.03 -28.36 -24.13
N GLY A 791 21.75 -27.50 -24.84
CA GLY A 791 22.95 -27.83 -25.60
C GLY A 791 22.96 -27.17 -26.98
N MET A 792 23.75 -27.72 -27.90
CA MET A 792 23.80 -27.27 -29.30
C MET A 792 22.71 -27.89 -30.19
N GLU A 793 22.06 -28.96 -29.72
CA GLU A 793 20.97 -29.62 -30.40
C GLU A 793 19.68 -29.52 -29.59
N LEU A 794 18.54 -29.36 -30.26
CA LEU A 794 17.21 -29.42 -29.64
C LEU A 794 16.74 -30.89 -29.62
N TYR A 795 16.26 -31.36 -28.48
CA TYR A 795 15.63 -32.67 -28.40
C TYR A 795 14.30 -32.71 -29.17
N ASN A 796 13.46 -31.70 -28.99
CA ASN A 796 12.20 -31.57 -29.71
C ASN A 796 11.83 -30.08 -29.89
N SER A 797 11.65 -29.67 -31.14
CA SER A 797 11.37 -28.28 -31.52
C SER A 797 9.88 -27.90 -31.49
N THR A 798 8.96 -28.87 -31.49
CA THR A 798 7.52 -28.60 -31.60
C THR A 798 6.82 -28.57 -30.25
N VAL A 799 7.17 -29.50 -29.36
CA VAL A 799 6.49 -29.66 -28.08
C VAL A 799 7.49 -29.84 -26.94
N PHE A 800 7.23 -29.14 -25.85
CA PHE A 800 7.87 -29.38 -24.56
C PHE A 800 6.96 -30.24 -23.69
N SER A 801 7.39 -31.46 -23.38
CA SER A 801 6.72 -32.34 -22.41
C SER A 801 7.68 -32.69 -21.29
N SER A 802 7.30 -32.41 -20.04
CA SER A 802 8.08 -32.77 -18.85
C SER A 802 8.27 -34.29 -18.67
N LEU A 803 7.39 -35.10 -19.27
CA LEU A 803 7.40 -36.57 -19.13
C LEU A 803 8.40 -37.25 -20.07
N ASP A 804 8.74 -36.60 -21.18
CA ASP A 804 9.57 -37.16 -22.27
C ASP A 804 10.86 -36.32 -22.45
N ARG A 805 11.61 -36.19 -21.35
CA ARG A 805 12.90 -35.50 -21.31
C ARG A 805 13.93 -36.30 -20.49
N PRO A 806 14.76 -37.13 -21.14
CA PRO A 806 15.75 -37.93 -20.42
C PRO A 806 16.95 -37.09 -19.95
N HIS A 807 17.44 -36.18 -20.78
CA HIS A 807 18.67 -35.42 -20.53
C HIS A 807 18.44 -34.23 -19.58
N PRO A 808 19.26 -34.07 -18.53
CA PRO A 808 19.24 -32.87 -17.71
C PRO A 808 19.88 -31.68 -18.47
N PRO A 809 19.44 -30.44 -18.22
CA PRO A 809 20.05 -29.26 -18.83
C PRO A 809 21.45 -28.98 -18.26
N GLN A 810 22.28 -28.33 -19.06
CA GLN A 810 23.51 -27.70 -18.60
C GLN A 810 23.16 -26.42 -17.84
N VAL A 811 23.55 -26.37 -16.56
CA VAL A 811 23.32 -25.21 -15.71
C VAL A 811 24.62 -24.43 -15.56
N LEU A 812 24.61 -23.18 -16.00
CA LEU A 812 25.71 -22.24 -15.80
C LEU A 812 25.37 -21.33 -14.63
N GLN A 813 26.33 -21.11 -13.74
CA GLN A 813 26.15 -20.28 -12.54
C GLN A 813 27.29 -19.30 -12.35
N GLN A 814 26.97 -18.10 -11.86
CA GLN A 814 27.97 -17.10 -11.49
C GLN A 814 27.40 -16.17 -10.41
N SER A 815 28.26 -15.73 -9.50
CA SER A 815 27.90 -14.84 -8.39
C SER A 815 28.53 -13.47 -8.55
N TYR A 816 27.83 -12.44 -8.08
CA TYR A 816 28.19 -11.04 -8.16
C TYR A 816 27.93 -10.36 -6.81
N ILE A 817 28.70 -9.33 -6.49
CA ILE A 817 28.61 -8.56 -5.26
C ILE A 817 27.73 -7.34 -5.52
N PHE A 818 26.82 -7.05 -4.58
CA PHE A 818 25.98 -5.87 -4.61
C PHE A 818 26.17 -5.02 -3.35
N PRO A 819 26.40 -3.70 -3.47
CA PRO A 819 26.81 -2.87 -2.34
C PRO A 819 25.69 -2.48 -1.37
N SER A 820 24.42 -2.70 -1.71
CA SER A 820 23.25 -2.26 -0.92
C SER A 820 22.35 -3.45 -0.56
N PRO A 821 21.57 -3.39 0.55
CA PRO A 821 20.50 -4.36 0.76
C PRO A 821 19.39 -4.18 -0.29
N ILE A 822 18.56 -5.21 -0.42
CA ILE A 822 17.45 -5.25 -1.37
C ILE A 822 16.16 -5.55 -0.60
N SER A 823 15.09 -4.81 -0.92
CA SER A 823 13.75 -5.02 -0.34
C SER A 823 12.88 -5.91 -1.22
N THR A 824 13.02 -5.81 -2.55
CA THR A 824 12.24 -6.60 -3.50
C THR A 824 12.92 -6.65 -4.88
N LEU A 825 12.58 -7.67 -5.68
CA LEU A 825 13.12 -7.93 -7.01
C LEU A 825 12.00 -8.36 -7.95
N GLU A 826 11.95 -7.77 -9.14
CA GLU A 826 11.03 -8.19 -10.20
C GLU A 826 11.64 -8.00 -11.60
N ALA A 827 11.21 -8.78 -12.59
CA ALA A 827 11.65 -8.63 -13.98
C ALA A 827 10.65 -7.83 -14.82
N THR A 828 11.15 -7.11 -15.82
CA THR A 828 10.31 -6.44 -16.84
C THR A 828 9.62 -7.46 -17.74
N LEU A 829 8.35 -7.19 -18.07
CA LEU A 829 7.51 -8.05 -18.90
C LEU A 829 6.89 -7.28 -20.07
N THR A 830 7.00 -7.84 -21.27
CA THR A 830 6.37 -7.36 -22.52
C THR A 830 5.61 -8.51 -23.20
N GLU A 831 4.72 -8.18 -24.15
CA GLU A 831 3.82 -9.17 -24.75
C GLU A 831 4.57 -10.25 -25.54
N LYS A 832 5.61 -9.89 -26.31
CA LYS A 832 6.35 -10.84 -27.17
C LYS A 832 7.69 -11.26 -26.58
N GLY A 833 8.21 -10.54 -25.58
CA GLY A 833 9.52 -10.84 -24.98
C GLY A 833 10.69 -10.64 -25.95
N ILE A 834 10.61 -9.62 -26.81
CA ILE A 834 11.66 -9.22 -27.78
C ILE A 834 12.61 -8.21 -27.14
N THR A 835 12.08 -7.24 -26.39
CA THR A 835 12.89 -6.21 -25.72
C THR A 835 13.83 -6.84 -24.68
N SER A 836 14.90 -6.14 -24.34
CA SER A 836 15.83 -6.62 -23.31
C SER A 836 15.16 -6.74 -21.95
N ARG A 837 15.51 -7.78 -21.19
CA ARG A 837 14.99 -7.97 -19.83
C ARG A 837 15.83 -7.17 -18.84
N HIS A 838 15.18 -6.34 -18.04
CA HIS A 838 15.79 -5.66 -16.90
C HIS A 838 15.24 -6.23 -15.59
N LEU A 839 16.09 -6.26 -14.56
CA LEU A 839 15.70 -6.51 -13.18
C LEU A 839 15.45 -5.18 -12.48
N LEU A 840 14.24 -5.01 -11.96
CA LEU A 840 13.86 -3.90 -11.11
C LEU A 840 14.19 -4.27 -9.67
N VAL A 841 15.13 -3.53 -9.08
CA VAL A 841 15.63 -3.74 -7.72
C VAL A 841 15.13 -2.62 -6.82
N GLY A 842 14.24 -2.95 -5.88
CA GLY A 842 13.78 -2.01 -4.86
C GLY A 842 14.80 -1.91 -3.72
N LEU A 843 15.41 -0.74 -3.55
CA LEU A 843 16.37 -0.47 -2.47
C LEU A 843 15.64 0.00 -1.19
N PRO A 844 16.23 -0.23 0.00
CA PRO A 844 15.66 0.26 1.26
C PRO A 844 15.64 1.79 1.36
N SER A 845 16.50 2.49 0.61
CA SER A 845 16.44 3.95 0.45
C SER A 845 15.18 4.45 -0.27
N GLY A 846 14.41 3.54 -0.88
CA GLY A 846 13.24 3.83 -1.69
C GLY A 846 13.54 4.15 -3.15
N ALA A 847 14.81 4.10 -3.58
CA ALA A 847 15.19 4.15 -4.97
C ALA A 847 14.92 2.80 -5.67
N ILE A 848 14.48 2.85 -6.93
CA ILE A 848 14.23 1.66 -7.75
C ILE A 848 15.24 1.63 -8.88
N LEU A 849 16.15 0.66 -8.85
CA LEU A 849 17.22 0.49 -9.83
C LEU A 849 16.75 -0.43 -10.97
N SER A 850 16.94 -0.01 -12.22
CA SER A 850 16.75 -0.85 -13.40
C SER A 850 18.09 -1.45 -13.84
N LEU A 851 18.35 -2.70 -13.47
CA LEU A 851 19.59 -3.42 -13.76
C LEU A 851 19.42 -4.29 -15.02
N PRO A 852 20.14 -4.02 -16.12
CA PRO A 852 20.06 -4.87 -17.31
C PRO A 852 20.55 -6.29 -17.04
N LYS A 853 19.79 -7.30 -17.47
CA LYS A 853 20.15 -8.73 -17.26
C LYS A 853 21.48 -9.12 -17.90
N MET A 854 21.95 -8.40 -18.92
CA MET A 854 23.25 -8.65 -19.57
C MET A 854 24.46 -8.50 -18.63
N PHE A 855 24.36 -7.71 -17.55
CA PHE A 855 25.42 -7.64 -16.55
C PHE A 855 25.46 -8.88 -15.64
N LEU A 856 24.36 -9.60 -15.57
CA LEU A 856 24.16 -10.79 -14.76
C LEU A 856 24.13 -12.03 -15.67
N ASP A 857 25.17 -12.24 -16.48
CA ASP A 857 25.28 -13.36 -17.41
C ASP A 857 26.38 -14.31 -16.92
N PRO A 858 26.10 -15.60 -16.63
CA PRO A 858 27.08 -16.54 -16.10
C PRO A 858 28.19 -16.91 -17.09
N ARG A 859 28.05 -16.52 -18.36
CA ARG A 859 29.04 -16.78 -19.43
C ARG A 859 30.09 -15.69 -19.53
N ARG A 860 30.02 -14.64 -18.68
CA ARG A 860 31.02 -13.57 -18.67
C ARG A 860 32.38 -14.15 -18.27
N PRO A 861 33.38 -14.08 -19.17
CA PRO A 861 34.66 -14.75 -18.93
C PRO A 861 35.51 -13.93 -17.95
N GLU A 862 36.29 -14.60 -17.10
CA GLU A 862 37.27 -13.93 -16.25
C GLU A 862 38.37 -13.23 -17.08
N VAL A 863 38.77 -13.88 -18.19
CA VAL A 863 39.72 -13.34 -19.17
C VAL A 863 39.09 -13.41 -20.55
N ALA A 864 39.06 -12.28 -21.26
CA ALA A 864 38.42 -12.20 -22.58
C ALA A 864 39.14 -13.05 -23.64
N SER A 865 38.41 -13.97 -24.26
CA SER A 865 38.81 -14.73 -25.45
C SER A 865 38.31 -14.07 -26.74
N GLU A 866 38.83 -14.48 -27.91
CA GLU A 866 38.36 -13.99 -29.21
C GLU A 866 36.87 -14.29 -29.44
N GLN A 867 36.41 -15.49 -29.11
CA GLN A 867 34.99 -15.87 -29.23
C GLN A 867 34.11 -15.00 -28.32
N SER A 868 34.56 -14.75 -27.08
CA SER A 868 33.80 -13.90 -26.14
C SER A 868 33.69 -12.46 -26.61
N ARG A 869 34.71 -11.96 -27.32
CA ARG A 869 34.71 -10.63 -27.94
C ARG A 869 33.77 -10.57 -29.15
N GLU A 870 33.73 -11.62 -29.96
CA GLU A 870 32.80 -11.74 -31.08
C GLU A 870 31.33 -11.76 -30.60
N GLU A 871 31.05 -12.42 -29.48
CA GLU A 871 29.73 -12.40 -28.81
C GLU A 871 29.41 -11.10 -28.08
N ASN A 872 30.36 -10.14 -28.01
CA ASN A 872 30.27 -8.92 -27.21
C ASN A 872 30.00 -9.19 -25.71
N LEU A 873 30.58 -10.25 -25.15
CA LEU A 873 30.51 -10.52 -23.72
C LEU A 873 31.44 -9.61 -22.94
N ILE A 874 30.86 -8.93 -21.94
CA ILE A 874 31.62 -8.09 -21.02
C ILE A 874 32.41 -9.01 -20.09
N PRO A 875 33.74 -8.81 -19.90
CA PRO A 875 34.52 -9.60 -18.94
C PRO A 875 33.92 -9.58 -17.55
N TYR A 876 34.09 -10.65 -16.78
CA TYR A 876 33.55 -10.77 -15.44
C TYR A 876 34.08 -9.64 -14.54
N SER A 877 33.15 -8.91 -13.95
CA SER A 877 33.42 -7.93 -12.90
C SER A 877 32.55 -8.33 -11.72
N PRO A 878 33.13 -8.78 -10.59
CA PRO A 878 32.36 -9.28 -9.47
C PRO A 878 31.48 -8.19 -8.86
N GLU A 879 31.96 -6.95 -8.79
CA GLU A 879 31.21 -5.83 -8.24
C GLU A 879 30.29 -5.21 -9.30
N ILE A 880 29.00 -5.12 -8.96
CA ILE A 880 28.00 -4.40 -9.77
C ILE A 880 27.81 -3.01 -9.15
N PRO A 881 28.29 -1.94 -9.79
CA PRO A 881 28.15 -0.59 -9.25
C PRO A 881 26.71 -0.11 -9.35
N ILE A 882 26.26 0.63 -8.33
CA ILE A 882 24.99 1.35 -8.38
C ILE A 882 25.24 2.68 -9.09
N ARG A 883 24.55 2.86 -10.22
CA ARG A 883 24.58 4.08 -11.03
C ARG A 883 23.27 4.84 -10.82
N THR A 884 23.37 6.10 -10.43
CA THR A 884 22.18 6.92 -10.13
C THR A 884 21.33 7.18 -11.38
N GLU A 885 21.93 7.11 -12.57
CA GLU A 885 21.24 7.26 -13.86
C GLU A 885 20.31 6.09 -14.18
N TRP A 886 20.46 4.96 -13.48
CA TRP A 886 19.60 3.78 -13.64
C TRP A 886 18.41 3.78 -12.67
N PHE A 887 18.27 4.80 -11.83
CA PHE A 887 17.11 4.97 -10.98
C PHE A 887 15.92 5.46 -11.79
N ILE A 888 14.84 4.66 -11.82
CA ILE A 888 13.64 5.00 -12.59
C ILE A 888 12.78 6.06 -11.91
N ASN A 889 12.90 6.20 -10.58
CA ASN A 889 12.04 7.06 -9.77
C ASN A 889 12.69 8.36 -9.32
N TYR A 890 13.89 8.71 -9.84
CA TYR A 890 14.59 9.98 -9.55
C TYR A 890 14.43 10.47 -8.09
N ASN A 891 13.63 11.51 -7.82
CA ASN A 891 13.38 12.05 -6.48
C ASN A 891 12.08 11.53 -5.82
N GLN A 892 11.32 10.68 -6.49
CA GLN A 892 10.08 10.04 -6.04
C GLN A 892 10.39 8.73 -5.30
N THR A 893 11.14 8.82 -4.20
CA THR A 893 11.45 7.65 -3.35
C THR A 893 10.19 6.99 -2.82
N VAL A 894 10.14 5.66 -2.86
CA VAL A 894 9.03 4.84 -2.35
C VAL A 894 9.43 4.22 -1.03
N SER A 895 8.76 4.61 0.06
CA SER A 895 9.11 4.12 1.39
C SER A 895 8.65 2.66 1.57
N ARG A 896 9.51 1.83 2.18
CA ARG A 896 9.23 0.41 2.49
C ARG A 896 8.61 -0.36 1.31
N VAL A 897 9.30 -0.37 0.17
CA VAL A 897 8.87 -1.11 -1.03
C VAL A 897 8.65 -2.58 -0.67
N LYS A 898 7.40 -3.06 -0.80
CA LYS A 898 7.04 -4.45 -0.54
C LYS A 898 7.06 -5.28 -1.81
N GLY A 899 6.57 -4.70 -2.90
CA GLY A 899 6.49 -5.37 -4.20
C GLY A 899 6.63 -4.40 -5.36
N ILE A 900 7.05 -4.95 -6.50
CA ILE A 900 7.02 -4.27 -7.79
C ILE A 900 6.19 -5.16 -8.70
N TYR A 901 5.17 -4.58 -9.34
CA TYR A 901 4.37 -5.23 -10.35
C TYR A 901 4.75 -4.70 -11.73
N THR A 902 4.86 -5.60 -12.69
CA THR A 902 5.22 -5.28 -14.07
C THR A 902 4.18 -5.85 -15.01
N ALA A 903 3.62 -4.99 -15.86
CA ALA A 903 2.63 -5.38 -16.86
C ALA A 903 3.10 -5.04 -18.28
N PRO A 904 2.76 -5.87 -19.26
CA PRO A 904 2.98 -5.54 -20.65
C PRO A 904 2.06 -4.39 -21.09
N SER A 905 2.61 -3.47 -21.87
CA SER A 905 1.82 -2.50 -22.65
C SER A 905 1.47 -3.08 -24.02
N GLY A 906 0.67 -2.37 -24.83
CA GLY A 906 0.47 -2.74 -26.24
C GLY A 906 1.70 -2.48 -27.14
N LEU A 907 2.71 -1.78 -26.62
CA LEU A 907 4.00 -1.60 -27.27
C LEU A 907 5.02 -2.61 -26.72
N GLU A 908 5.86 -3.12 -27.61
CA GLU A 908 6.88 -4.10 -27.23
C GLU A 908 8.08 -3.44 -26.57
N SER A 909 8.32 -2.15 -26.81
CA SER A 909 9.42 -1.42 -26.18
C SER A 909 9.13 -0.97 -24.74
N THR A 910 7.87 -0.98 -24.30
CA THR A 910 7.45 -0.35 -23.03
C THR A 910 6.84 -1.33 -22.05
N CYS A 911 7.23 -1.21 -20.77
CA CYS A 911 6.71 -1.97 -19.65
C CYS A 911 6.10 -1.02 -18.63
N LEU A 912 4.88 -1.30 -18.18
CA LEU A 912 4.23 -0.54 -17.11
C LEU A 912 4.72 -1.08 -15.77
N VAL A 913 5.18 -0.18 -14.89
CA VAL A 913 5.77 -0.54 -13.60
C VAL A 913 4.99 0.14 -12.49
N VAL A 914 4.61 -0.64 -11.48
CA VAL A 914 4.03 -0.13 -10.23
C VAL A 914 4.81 -0.67 -9.05
N ALA A 915 5.44 0.21 -8.30
CA ALA A 915 6.02 -0.12 -7.01
C ALA A 915 5.02 0.22 -5.92
N TYR A 916 4.72 -0.76 -5.07
CA TYR A 916 3.83 -0.58 -3.92
C TYR A 916 4.54 -1.00 -2.63
N GLY A 917 4.31 -0.22 -1.59
CA GLY A 917 4.89 -0.40 -0.26
C GLY A 917 4.05 0.37 0.73
N LEU A 918 4.68 1.29 1.47
CA LEU A 918 3.93 2.35 2.16
C LEU A 918 3.38 3.39 1.17
N ASP A 919 4.17 3.68 0.13
CA ASP A 919 3.82 4.60 -0.94
C ASP A 919 3.53 3.80 -2.22
N ILE A 920 2.79 4.41 -3.14
CA ILE A 920 2.54 3.86 -4.48
C ILE A 920 3.23 4.76 -5.50
N TYR A 921 4.00 4.15 -6.39
CA TYR A 921 4.64 4.83 -7.52
C TYR A 921 4.36 4.05 -8.80
N GLN A 922 3.85 4.74 -9.81
CA GLN A 922 3.64 4.18 -11.14
C GLN A 922 4.51 4.92 -12.15
N THR A 923 5.09 4.18 -13.09
CA THR A 923 5.86 4.73 -14.20
C THR A 923 5.88 3.76 -15.39
N ARG A 924 6.61 4.12 -16.44
CA ARG A 924 6.89 3.32 -17.64
C ARG A 924 8.38 3.14 -17.78
N VAL A 925 8.82 1.94 -18.14
CA VAL A 925 10.23 1.61 -18.35
C VAL A 925 10.46 1.15 -19.79
N TYR A 926 11.58 1.57 -20.36
CA TYR A 926 11.97 1.31 -21.75
C TYR A 926 13.33 0.59 -21.81
N PRO A 927 13.39 -0.74 -21.61
CA PRO A 927 14.65 -1.47 -21.52
C PRO A 927 15.58 -1.26 -22.74
N SER A 928 15.02 -1.35 -23.94
CA SER A 928 15.74 -1.16 -25.21
C SER A 928 15.48 0.22 -25.87
N LYS A 929 15.07 1.22 -25.08
CA LYS A 929 14.49 2.49 -25.57
C LYS A 929 13.24 2.27 -26.43
N GLN A 930 12.52 3.35 -26.76
CA GLN A 930 11.30 3.28 -27.58
C GLN A 930 11.66 3.13 -29.08
N PHE A 931 11.74 1.89 -29.55
CA PHE A 931 12.08 1.59 -30.95
C PHE A 931 10.85 1.45 -31.88
N ASP A 932 9.65 1.33 -31.30
CA ASP A 932 8.37 1.13 -31.99
C ASP A 932 7.48 2.40 -32.00
N VAL A 933 8.01 3.52 -31.49
CA VAL A 933 7.36 4.83 -31.49
C VAL A 933 8.27 5.83 -32.20
N LEU A 934 7.66 6.81 -32.90
CA LEU A 934 8.39 7.93 -33.46
C LEU A 934 9.06 8.71 -32.33
N LYS A 935 10.25 9.26 -32.56
CA LYS A 935 10.95 10.00 -31.52
C LYS A 935 10.15 11.22 -31.04
N ASP A 936 10.24 11.51 -29.76
CA ASP A 936 9.61 12.69 -29.16
C ASP A 936 10.20 14.00 -29.71
N ASP A 937 11.49 14.00 -30.09
CA ASP A 937 12.22 15.13 -30.67
C ASP A 937 12.10 15.23 -32.21
N TYR A 938 11.09 14.58 -32.80
CA TYR A 938 10.91 14.58 -34.25
C TYR A 938 10.56 15.97 -34.81
N ASP A 939 11.37 16.48 -35.73
CA ASP A 939 11.17 17.81 -36.32
C ASP A 939 10.15 17.79 -37.47
N TYR A 940 8.88 17.96 -37.11
CA TYR A 940 7.77 18.08 -38.07
C TYR A 940 7.87 19.30 -38.98
N VAL A 941 8.46 20.41 -38.50
CA VAL A 941 8.53 21.68 -39.23
C VAL A 941 9.55 21.57 -40.36
N LEU A 942 10.71 20.99 -40.08
CA LEU A 942 11.76 20.76 -41.06
C LEU A 942 11.21 19.96 -42.25
N ILE A 943 10.60 18.80 -41.99
CA ILE A 943 10.11 17.93 -43.07
C ILE A 943 8.97 18.59 -43.85
N SER A 944 8.03 19.25 -43.16
CA SER A 944 6.95 19.98 -43.81
C SER A 944 7.48 21.11 -44.70
N SER A 945 8.49 21.85 -44.23
CA SER A 945 9.11 22.94 -44.99
C SER A 945 9.89 22.44 -46.21
N VAL A 946 10.61 21.31 -46.08
CA VAL A 946 11.34 20.67 -47.18
C VAL A 946 10.37 20.16 -48.23
N LEU A 947 9.25 19.52 -47.84
CA LEU A 947 8.23 19.06 -48.79
C LEU A 947 7.60 20.22 -49.56
N LEU A 948 7.26 21.32 -48.89
CA LEU A 948 6.76 22.52 -49.56
C LEU A 948 7.81 23.14 -50.47
N GLY A 949 9.06 23.23 -50.01
CA GLY A 949 10.18 23.71 -50.81
C GLY A 949 10.38 22.90 -52.09
N LEU A 950 10.36 21.56 -51.98
CA LEU A 950 10.43 20.65 -53.13
C LEU A 950 9.23 20.78 -54.06
N PHE A 951 8.02 20.92 -53.51
CA PHE A 951 6.81 21.13 -54.30
C PHE A 951 6.89 22.43 -55.13
N PHE A 952 7.24 23.56 -54.51
CA PHE A 952 7.39 24.83 -55.22
C PHE A 952 8.56 24.79 -56.19
N ALA A 953 9.70 24.20 -55.82
CA ALA A 953 10.84 24.02 -56.72
C ALA A 953 10.45 23.20 -57.95
N THR A 954 9.64 22.14 -57.78
CA THR A 954 9.14 21.32 -58.89
C THR A 954 8.20 22.11 -59.80
N MET A 955 7.26 22.87 -59.23
CA MET A 955 6.34 23.71 -60.01
C MET A 955 7.06 24.82 -60.79
N ILE A 956 8.03 25.48 -60.15
CA ILE A 956 8.86 26.52 -60.78
C ILE A 956 9.73 25.90 -61.88
N SER A 957 10.40 24.79 -61.60
CA SER A 957 11.27 24.08 -62.56
C SER A 957 10.49 23.56 -63.76
N LYS A 958 9.27 23.02 -63.55
CA LYS A 958 8.36 22.62 -64.62
C LYS A 958 8.06 23.78 -65.56
N ARG A 959 7.67 24.93 -65.00
CA ARG A 959 7.36 26.13 -65.79
C ARG A 959 8.59 26.68 -66.52
N LEU A 960 9.75 26.71 -65.86
CA LEU A 960 11.02 27.12 -66.48
C LEU A 960 11.42 26.18 -67.63
N ALA A 961 11.21 24.86 -67.48
CA ALA A 961 11.48 23.88 -68.51
C ALA A 961 10.54 24.04 -69.72
N GLU A 962 9.23 24.22 -69.49
CA GLU A 962 8.24 24.51 -70.54
C GLU A 962 8.63 25.77 -71.34
N VAL A 963 8.99 26.85 -70.65
CA VAL A 963 9.45 28.10 -71.29
C VAL A 963 10.74 27.88 -72.08
N LYS A 964 11.71 27.14 -71.53
CA LYS A 964 12.98 26.84 -72.21
C LYS A 964 12.77 25.99 -73.46
N LEU A 965 11.92 24.97 -73.40
CA LEU A 965 11.58 24.12 -74.54
C LEU A 965 10.83 24.90 -75.62
N LEU A 966 9.88 25.75 -75.24
CA LEU A 966 9.18 26.64 -76.16
C LEU A 966 10.17 27.57 -76.88
N ASN A 967 11.04 28.27 -76.14
CA ASN A 967 12.06 29.14 -76.73
C ASN A 967 13.04 28.38 -77.65
N ARG A 968 13.33 27.10 -77.38
CA ARG A 968 14.14 26.25 -78.25
C ARG A 968 13.39 25.83 -79.51
N ALA A 969 12.09 25.61 -79.44
CA ALA A 969 11.27 25.23 -80.59
C ALA A 969 10.96 26.40 -81.54
N TRP A 970 10.98 27.64 -81.02
CA TRP A 970 10.75 28.87 -81.79
C TRP A 970 12.03 29.47 -82.41
N ARG A 971 13.20 28.89 -82.12
CA ARG A 971 14.45 29.10 -82.86
C ARG A 971 14.60 28.01 -83.91
#